data_AF-A0A1V5XNP4-F1
#
_entry.id   AF-A0A1V5XNP4-F1
#
_cell.length_a   1.000
_cell.length_b   1.000
_cell.length_c   1.000
_cell.angle_alpha   90.00
_cell.angle_beta   90.00
_cell.angle_gamma   90.00
#
_symmetry.space_group_name_H-M   'P 1'
#
loop_
_entity.id
_entity.type
_entity.pdbx_description
1 polymer ?
#
loop_
_entity_poly.entity_id
_entity_poly.type
_entity_poly.pdbx_seq_one_letter_code
_entity_poly.pdbx_strand_id
1 'polypeptide(L)'
;MKITNISKRFLSYLLVPGAVLSCSSDPETEGPVVLDAATDSSHDGGMDGSEEIDGSVPDVATDTPSEPTEDSDAPDSALPVTCVSPSHADPAGTDVWNDTLGKATVSIKDRGACHRTYTLSTTAALRHPAEHPNPREIVEMTGWPTLRTGQDMFDALYALTLQEVRDNSVDVIHDYGFNHGASVPCGSGGCFETGRLWNYVWTRDTAYAVDLGLAAVDPARSLNSLVFKLSERRAGGDAQIVQDTGTGGSYPTSTDRVVWALGASELLRQLDGPSRQAFRDRALEALRNTIEHDRQVVFDSSDGLYRGEQSFLDWREQTYPGWTATDVVHIGMSKALGTNVLHYVALDLASTLAHEVGDSAARDRYRGFADDLRDAIRNRLWLEEEGLFSTYVTTWLDPAPVRRFDLLGSALAVLTGIATPSQATRILARYPHYGPGAPVVWPQQQLTPIYHNRGEWPFVTAYWLRAAKVARNDTVADRMIHALLRGAAVNLSNMENFEAATGAAWQEDGSYSGPVVNSERQLWSVAGFLSMVHHTLFGLEAADHGLRVHPFIPATIRSGLLGGTDELVLNDYPYRDKQVTVVMHLPTSGGSGALQVQSLQLNGQDVTGDLLPDTALAAQNRVDVFLSPGSEPNADCTMISNTDWRNVFGPRTPTIKGIDLVSNGLRLSVDTSEPQDVSLRIYRDGVVVADALPGSTTSWTDTPVPSGTPCYVVEATFVASKNHSQHSAPVCWWGSTGERITDIGASSFVNVGGVASTNHGRFHYETWGDEGHTLTVPSFVPSHSGSHLIQLAYGNGAGPINTGITCAVKQVVVEEAATGSVVGSGIVLMPHLESWDHWAGSSFVPVQLQSAKTYRIIIRGGERAINMSSFAHFEAYTGGLGGESGEFNRVNISHVRILEK
;
A
#
# COMPACT_ATOMS: atom_id res chain seq x y z
N MET A 1 11.54 48.21 -19.06
CA MET A 1 10.15 48.14 -19.56
C MET A 1 9.51 46.95 -18.86
N LYS A 2 8.41 47.18 -18.14
CA LYS A 2 7.81 46.31 -17.12
C LYS A 2 7.42 44.91 -17.65
N ILE A 3 7.81 43.85 -16.94
CA ILE A 3 7.01 42.61 -16.80
C ILE A 3 7.07 42.21 -15.33
N THR A 4 5.89 41.97 -14.78
CA THR A 4 5.52 41.88 -13.37
C THR A 4 5.49 40.42 -12.90
N ASN A 5 5.78 40.21 -11.61
CA ASN A 5 5.65 39.01 -10.78
C ASN A 5 4.62 37.94 -11.20
N ILE A 6 5.05 36.67 -11.26
CA ILE A 6 4.26 35.46 -10.93
C ILE A 6 5.19 34.47 -10.17
N SER A 7 4.55 33.65 -9.32
CA SER A 7 4.95 33.05 -8.04
C SER A 7 6.01 31.94 -8.02
N LYS A 8 6.64 31.84 -6.85
CA LYS A 8 7.45 30.73 -6.33
C LYS A 8 6.60 29.47 -6.09
N ARG A 9 7.30 28.32 -6.14
CA ARG A 9 6.96 26.95 -5.68
C ARG A 9 6.24 26.03 -6.68
N PHE A 10 7.04 25.41 -7.54
CA PHE A 10 7.01 23.98 -7.85
C PHE A 10 8.48 23.53 -7.99
N LEU A 11 8.88 22.54 -7.19
CA LEU A 11 10.25 22.05 -7.14
C LEU A 11 10.36 20.82 -8.04
N SER A 12 10.70 21.04 -9.32
CA SER A 12 11.08 19.97 -10.25
C SER A 12 12.58 19.73 -10.11
N TYR A 13 12.98 18.61 -9.49
CA TYR A 13 14.39 18.21 -9.46
C TYR A 13 14.74 17.37 -10.70
N LEU A 14 15.37 18.01 -11.67
CA LEU A 14 16.18 17.38 -12.72
C LEU A 14 17.64 17.80 -12.48
N LEU A 15 18.50 16.85 -12.11
CA LEU A 15 19.95 17.05 -11.98
C LEU A 15 20.63 16.86 -13.33
N VAL A 16 21.36 17.88 -13.79
CA VAL A 16 22.43 17.78 -14.80
C VAL A 16 23.69 18.42 -14.18
N PRO A 17 24.89 17.81 -14.29
CA PRO A 17 26.08 18.28 -13.57
C PRO A 17 26.88 19.30 -14.39
N GLY A 18 27.44 20.32 -13.74
CA GLY A 18 28.54 21.10 -14.33
C GLY A 18 28.85 22.47 -13.73
N ALA A 19 30.09 22.59 -13.24
CA ALA A 19 30.93 23.80 -13.10
C ALA A 19 30.87 24.65 -11.83
N VAL A 20 32.00 24.57 -11.11
CA VAL A 20 32.50 25.40 -10.00
C VAL A 20 32.84 26.82 -10.48
N LEU A 21 32.50 27.84 -9.69
CA LEU A 21 33.28 29.08 -9.52
C LEU A 21 32.84 29.87 -8.28
N SER A 22 33.80 30.57 -7.69
CA SER A 22 33.91 30.98 -6.30
C SER A 22 33.50 32.45 -6.00
N CYS A 23 33.23 32.70 -4.71
CA CYS A 23 33.52 33.89 -3.89
C CYS A 23 32.56 35.11 -3.85
N SER A 24 31.98 35.31 -2.65
CA SER A 24 32.20 36.43 -1.71
C SER A 24 31.05 37.43 -1.39
N SER A 25 31.07 37.78 -0.09
CA SER A 25 30.56 38.95 0.66
C SER A 25 29.07 39.08 1.07
N ASP A 26 28.85 38.78 2.36
CA ASP A 26 27.96 39.44 3.36
C ASP A 26 28.06 40.99 3.42
N PRO A 27 27.35 41.71 4.32
CA PRO A 27 25.96 41.63 4.84
C PRO A 27 25.31 43.05 4.97
N GLU A 28 24.14 43.19 5.62
CA GLU A 28 23.60 44.34 6.42
C GLU A 28 22.05 44.41 6.31
N THR A 29 21.25 44.07 7.33
CA THR A 29 20.84 44.73 8.61
C THR A 29 19.56 45.58 8.55
N GLU A 30 18.66 45.26 9.51
CA GLU A 30 17.69 46.11 10.25
C GLU A 30 16.63 46.92 9.47
N GLY A 31 15.36 47.03 9.86
CA GLY A 31 14.67 46.88 11.15
C GLY A 31 13.19 47.31 11.00
N PRO A 32 12.41 47.44 12.10
CA PRO A 32 11.00 47.02 12.17
C PRO A 32 9.97 48.17 12.20
N VAL A 33 8.68 47.84 12.10
CA VAL A 33 7.57 48.74 12.47
C VAL A 33 6.51 47.98 13.30
N VAL A 34 6.10 48.63 14.39
CA VAL A 34 5.15 48.22 15.44
C VAL A 34 3.88 49.09 15.33
N LEU A 35 2.82 48.68 16.05
CA LEU A 35 1.59 49.41 16.49
C LEU A 35 0.38 49.23 15.54
N ASP A 36 -0.87 49.07 15.99
CA ASP A 36 -1.46 49.17 17.33
C ASP A 36 -2.86 48.51 17.35
N ALA A 37 -3.38 48.30 18.56
CA ALA A 37 -4.70 47.76 18.88
C ALA A 37 -5.81 48.84 19.01
N ALA A 38 -7.08 48.43 18.90
CA ALA A 38 -8.28 48.98 19.57
C ALA A 38 -9.51 48.12 19.17
N THR A 39 -10.15 47.33 20.04
CA THR A 39 -11.23 47.64 21.00
C THR A 39 -12.43 48.39 20.42
N ASP A 40 -13.61 47.75 20.43
CA ASP A 40 -14.85 48.36 20.95
C ASP A 40 -15.89 47.29 21.34
N SER A 41 -16.98 47.73 21.96
CA SER A 41 -17.64 47.16 23.13
C SER A 41 -19.18 47.02 22.97
N SER A 42 -19.83 46.53 24.05
CA SER A 42 -21.27 46.68 24.43
C SER A 42 -22.29 45.70 23.81
N HIS A 43 -23.39 45.25 24.46
CA HIS A 43 -23.98 45.41 25.80
C HIS A 43 -25.17 44.42 25.98
N ASP A 44 -25.28 43.84 27.19
CA ASP A 44 -26.44 43.73 28.11
C ASP A 44 -27.81 43.01 27.87
N GLY A 45 -28.28 42.37 28.96
CA GLY A 45 -29.68 42.08 29.38
C GLY A 45 -30.17 40.62 29.23
N GLY A 46 -30.83 39.92 30.16
CA GLY A 46 -31.37 40.19 31.50
C GLY A 46 -32.53 39.20 31.85
N MET A 47 -32.39 38.51 33.00
CA MET A 47 -33.32 37.87 33.98
C MET A 47 -34.79 37.40 33.69
N ASP A 48 -35.09 36.29 34.40
CA ASP A 48 -36.25 35.93 35.27
C ASP A 48 -37.46 35.10 34.78
N GLY A 49 -37.91 34.17 35.66
CA GLY A 49 -39.24 33.54 35.63
C GLY A 49 -39.33 32.13 36.25
N SER A 50 -39.92 32.02 37.43
CA SER A 50 -40.28 30.79 38.18
C SER A 50 -41.80 30.56 38.18
N GLU A 51 -42.26 29.32 38.38
CA GLU A 51 -43.54 29.03 39.07
C GLU A 51 -43.68 27.54 39.47
N GLU A 52 -44.21 27.33 40.68
CA GLU A 52 -44.53 26.07 41.40
C GLU A 52 -45.89 25.48 41.00
N ILE A 53 -46.15 24.19 41.26
CA ILE A 53 -47.45 23.71 41.80
C ILE A 53 -47.24 22.56 42.83
N ASP A 54 -47.97 22.73 43.93
CA ASP A 54 -48.23 22.02 45.20
C ASP A 54 -48.79 20.56 45.11
N GLY A 55 -48.73 19.81 46.23
CA GLY A 55 -49.41 18.52 46.33
C GLY A 55 -49.30 17.62 47.59
N SER A 56 -49.24 18.17 48.82
CA SER A 56 -49.75 17.56 50.07
C SER A 56 -49.14 16.30 50.76
N VAL A 57 -49.00 16.44 52.08
CA VAL A 57 -48.59 15.53 53.20
C VAL A 57 -49.85 15.24 54.06
N PRO A 58 -50.04 14.09 54.75
CA PRO A 58 -49.66 13.87 56.19
C PRO A 58 -49.34 12.38 56.53
N ASP A 59 -48.83 11.92 57.68
CA ASP A 59 -48.52 12.50 59.00
C ASP A 59 -47.54 11.55 59.76
N VAL A 60 -46.64 12.19 60.50
CA VAL A 60 -46.07 11.89 61.83
C VAL A 60 -46.17 10.47 62.45
N ALA A 61 -45.02 9.89 62.80
CA ALA A 61 -44.74 9.36 64.15
C ALA A 61 -43.23 9.16 64.40
N THR A 62 -42.80 9.67 65.54
CA THR A 62 -41.47 9.61 66.16
C THR A 62 -41.12 8.22 66.68
N ASP A 63 -39.88 7.74 66.47
CA ASP A 63 -39.05 7.23 67.57
C ASP A 63 -37.58 7.05 67.15
N THR A 64 -36.67 7.27 68.10
CA THR A 64 -35.20 7.16 67.94
C THR A 64 -34.70 5.90 68.67
N PRO A 65 -33.43 5.52 68.50
CA PRO A 65 -32.93 4.43 67.67
C PRO A 65 -32.82 3.08 68.42
N SER A 66 -32.85 1.98 67.67
CA SER A 66 -32.28 0.70 68.13
C SER A 66 -31.27 0.23 67.10
N GLU A 67 -30.05 -0.03 67.57
CA GLU A 67 -28.94 -0.60 66.78
C GLU A 67 -29.38 -1.93 66.14
N PRO A 68 -29.12 -2.14 64.84
CA PRO A 68 -28.99 -3.46 64.28
C PRO A 68 -27.50 -3.83 64.18
N THR A 69 -27.22 -4.92 64.88
CA THR A 69 -26.18 -5.91 64.64
C THR A 69 -25.72 -6.04 63.18
N GLU A 70 -24.40 -6.27 63.06
CA GLU A 70 -23.68 -6.84 61.92
C GLU A 70 -24.57 -7.78 61.09
N ASP A 71 -24.96 -7.32 59.90
CA ASP A 71 -25.30 -8.19 58.79
C ASP A 71 -24.27 -7.91 57.69
N SER A 72 -23.67 -8.98 57.22
CA SER A 72 -22.59 -8.99 56.24
C SER A 72 -23.05 -8.38 54.91
N ASP A 73 -22.57 -7.18 54.62
CA ASP A 73 -22.50 -6.67 53.26
C ASP A 73 -21.61 -7.60 52.43
N ALA A 74 -22.22 -8.41 51.56
CA ALA A 74 -21.56 -8.87 50.36
C ALA A 74 -21.62 -7.72 49.35
N PRO A 75 -20.50 -7.08 48.97
CA PRO A 75 -20.55 -6.08 47.92
C PRO A 75 -20.62 -6.83 46.58
N ASP A 76 -21.78 -6.79 45.95
CA ASP A 76 -21.88 -6.92 44.49
C ASP A 76 -21.33 -5.62 43.87
N SER A 77 -20.04 -5.32 44.09
CA SER A 77 -19.38 -4.20 43.44
C SER A 77 -19.00 -4.66 42.04
N ALA A 78 -19.85 -4.34 41.05
CA ALA A 78 -19.51 -4.54 39.65
C ALA A 78 -18.10 -4.00 39.37
N LEU A 79 -17.26 -4.81 38.71
CA LEU A 79 -15.88 -4.44 38.40
C LEU A 79 -15.86 -3.11 37.61
N PRO A 80 -14.90 -2.20 37.87
CA PRO A 80 -14.81 -0.95 37.13
C PRO A 80 -14.57 -1.24 35.64
N VAL A 81 -15.32 -0.55 34.78
CA VAL A 81 -15.30 -0.72 33.31
C VAL A 81 -14.68 0.46 32.58
N THR A 82 -14.36 1.56 33.27
CA THR A 82 -13.66 2.74 32.72
C THR A 82 -12.58 3.19 33.68
N CYS A 83 -11.61 3.96 33.19
CA CYS A 83 -10.52 4.52 34.01
C CYS A 83 -9.73 3.47 34.80
N VAL A 84 -9.69 2.21 34.33
CA VAL A 84 -9.01 1.11 35.02
C VAL A 84 -7.49 1.32 34.88
N SER A 85 -6.78 1.10 35.98
CA SER A 85 -5.33 1.20 36.06
C SER A 85 -4.74 -0.11 36.57
N PRO A 86 -3.52 -0.48 36.14
CA PRO A 86 -2.80 -1.63 36.67
C PRO A 86 -2.69 -1.58 38.20
N SER A 87 -2.97 -2.70 38.86
CA SER A 87 -2.91 -2.83 40.32
C SER A 87 -1.49 -2.67 40.89
N HIS A 88 -0.48 -3.16 40.16
CA HIS A 88 0.93 -3.09 40.53
C HIS A 88 1.80 -2.74 39.30
N ALA A 89 2.27 -1.50 39.25
CA ALA A 89 3.23 -1.03 38.24
C ALA A 89 4.36 -0.23 38.89
N ASP A 90 5.60 -0.56 38.56
CA ASP A 90 6.79 0.22 38.88
C ASP A 90 7.19 1.05 37.64
N PRO A 91 6.90 2.37 37.62
CA PRO A 91 7.22 3.22 36.50
C PRO A 91 8.69 3.67 36.46
N ALA A 92 9.54 3.22 37.40
CA ALA A 92 10.92 3.69 37.49
C ALA A 92 11.71 3.46 36.18
N GLY A 93 12.17 4.56 35.57
CA GLY A 93 12.97 4.53 34.34
C GLY A 93 12.19 4.25 33.05
N THR A 94 10.86 4.14 33.13
CA THR A 94 9.98 3.92 31.97
C THR A 94 9.69 5.21 31.18
N ASP A 95 10.10 6.35 31.72
CA ASP A 95 9.92 7.70 31.20
C ASP A 95 10.97 8.11 30.17
N VAL A 96 11.91 7.21 29.85
CA VAL A 96 13.06 7.47 28.97
C VAL A 96 13.21 6.38 27.92
N TRP A 97 13.37 6.79 26.66
CA TRP A 97 13.83 5.93 25.57
C TRP A 97 15.22 6.38 25.11
N ASN A 98 16.23 5.53 25.23
CA ASN A 98 17.57 5.82 24.73
C ASN A 98 17.78 5.17 23.37
N ASP A 99 18.19 5.95 22.39
CA ASP A 99 18.51 5.49 21.04
C ASP A 99 19.83 6.08 20.54
N THR A 100 20.45 5.43 19.56
CA THR A 100 21.64 5.96 18.87
C THR A 100 21.41 7.32 18.21
N LEU A 101 20.18 7.63 17.80
CA LEU A 101 19.80 8.91 17.19
C LEU A 101 19.54 10.01 18.23
N GLY A 102 19.28 9.64 19.48
CA GLY A 102 18.96 10.58 20.55
C GLY A 102 18.15 9.94 21.68
N LYS A 103 17.86 10.75 22.69
CA LYS A 103 17.08 10.36 23.86
C LYS A 103 15.69 10.99 23.78
N ALA A 104 14.64 10.19 23.90
CA ALA A 104 13.28 10.67 24.12
C ALA A 104 12.89 10.54 25.60
N THR A 105 12.10 11.49 26.10
CA THR A 105 11.63 11.53 27.48
C THR A 105 10.16 11.88 27.54
N VAL A 106 9.45 11.38 28.55
CA VAL A 106 8.08 11.78 28.86
C VAL A 106 7.96 12.26 30.30
N SER A 107 7.14 13.27 30.54
CA SER A 107 6.62 13.58 31.88
C SER A 107 5.10 13.50 31.89
N ILE A 108 4.54 13.08 33.03
CA ILE A 108 3.09 12.92 33.22
C ILE A 108 2.66 13.90 34.30
N LYS A 109 1.70 14.77 33.99
CA LYS A 109 1.24 15.83 34.90
C LYS A 109 0.61 15.27 36.18
N ASP A 110 -0.27 14.28 36.02
CA ASP A 110 -0.90 13.53 37.11
C ASP A 110 -1.09 12.07 36.66
N ARG A 111 -0.41 11.14 37.34
CA ARG A 111 -0.47 9.70 37.02
C ARG A 111 -1.79 9.05 37.46
N GLY A 112 -2.46 9.62 38.46
CA GLY A 112 -3.71 9.12 39.00
C GLY A 112 -4.94 9.58 38.20
N ALA A 113 -4.76 10.54 37.30
CA ALA A 113 -5.84 11.02 36.43
C ALA A 113 -6.31 9.91 35.48
N CYS A 114 -7.64 9.79 35.30
CA CYS A 114 -8.22 8.88 34.32
C CYS A 114 -7.78 9.20 32.89
N HIS A 115 -7.78 10.48 32.53
CA HIS A 115 -7.22 10.99 31.28
C HIS A 115 -5.98 11.83 31.61
N ARG A 116 -4.82 11.40 31.13
CA ARG A 116 -3.51 11.96 31.46
C ARG A 116 -3.10 13.02 30.45
N THR A 117 -2.27 13.94 30.93
CA THR A 117 -1.50 14.87 30.10
C THR A 117 -0.04 14.46 30.12
N TYR A 118 0.52 14.25 28.94
CA TYR A 118 1.90 13.87 28.70
C TYR A 118 2.67 15.03 28.08
N THR A 119 3.93 15.19 28.46
CA THR A 119 4.87 16.07 27.76
C THR A 119 6.02 15.23 27.25
N LEU A 120 6.09 15.07 25.93
CA LEU A 120 7.10 14.31 25.22
C LEU A 120 8.22 15.25 24.72
N SER A 121 9.47 14.85 24.86
CA SER A 121 10.63 15.57 24.33
C SER A 121 11.62 14.61 23.69
N THR A 122 12.41 15.07 22.74
CA THR A 122 13.49 14.27 22.12
C THR A 122 14.75 15.10 21.89
N THR A 123 15.92 14.47 21.98
CA THR A 123 17.19 15.07 21.52
C THR A 123 17.57 14.64 20.12
N ALA A 124 16.81 13.74 19.48
CA ALA A 124 17.05 13.35 18.10
C ALA A 124 16.70 14.50 17.14
N ALA A 125 17.35 14.53 15.98
CA ALA A 125 17.05 15.51 14.96
C ALA A 125 15.68 15.22 14.34
N LEU A 126 14.72 16.13 14.57
CA LEU A 126 13.40 16.05 13.95
C LEU A 126 13.48 16.44 12.47
N ARG A 127 12.65 15.78 11.65
CA ARG A 127 12.60 16.03 10.21
C ARG A 127 12.08 17.45 9.89
N HIS A 128 11.05 17.90 10.60
CA HIS A 128 10.38 19.18 10.37
C HIS A 128 10.26 20.01 11.67
N PRO A 129 11.40 20.44 12.28
CA PRO A 129 11.41 20.99 13.64
C PRO A 129 10.69 22.34 13.79
N ALA A 130 10.52 23.09 12.69
CA ALA A 130 9.78 24.36 12.70
C ALA A 130 8.26 24.16 12.87
N GLU A 131 7.77 22.96 12.55
CA GLU A 131 6.35 22.62 12.50
C GLU A 131 5.98 21.63 13.61
N HIS A 132 6.98 21.11 14.36
CA HIS A 132 6.81 20.11 15.42
C HIS A 132 7.38 20.62 16.74
N PRO A 133 6.52 20.97 17.71
CA PRO A 133 6.98 21.45 18.99
C PRO A 133 7.76 20.35 19.72
N ASN A 134 8.87 20.74 20.33
CA ASN A 134 9.69 19.89 21.19
C ASN A 134 10.09 20.74 22.42
N PRO A 135 9.45 20.55 23.59
CA PRO A 135 8.51 19.48 23.93
C PRO A 135 7.15 19.54 23.20
N ARG A 136 6.51 18.39 23.02
CA ARG A 136 5.12 18.21 22.53
C ARG A 136 4.23 17.81 23.70
N GLU A 137 3.14 18.55 23.93
CA GLU A 137 2.12 18.21 24.92
C GLU A 137 1.00 17.39 24.26
N ILE A 138 0.58 16.30 24.92
CA ILE A 138 -0.49 15.40 24.46
C ILE A 138 -1.50 15.22 25.59
N VAL A 139 -2.79 15.32 25.25
CA VAL A 139 -3.89 15.23 26.21
C VAL A 139 -4.84 14.10 25.79
N GLU A 140 -5.04 13.13 26.68
CA GLU A 140 -6.09 12.13 26.51
C GLU A 140 -7.47 12.75 26.70
N MET A 141 -8.48 12.24 25.99
CA MET A 141 -9.82 12.80 25.96
C MET A 141 -10.87 11.76 26.37
N THR A 142 -11.93 12.22 27.01
CA THR A 142 -13.11 11.39 27.31
C THR A 142 -13.75 10.88 26.02
N GLY A 143 -14.18 9.61 26.06
CA GLY A 143 -14.77 8.92 24.90
C GLY A 143 -13.74 8.36 23.91
N TRP A 144 -12.44 8.54 24.18
CA TRP A 144 -11.36 7.91 23.42
C TRP A 144 -10.67 6.84 24.26
N PRO A 145 -10.20 5.75 23.64
CA PRO A 145 -9.49 4.71 24.36
C PRO A 145 -8.25 5.24 25.10
N THR A 146 -7.91 4.65 26.24
CA THR A 146 -6.64 4.95 26.93
C THR A 146 -5.86 3.67 27.21
N LEU A 147 -4.53 3.78 27.21
CA LEU A 147 -3.64 2.65 27.45
C LEU A 147 -2.87 2.85 28.76
N ARG A 148 -2.82 1.81 29.58
CA ARG A 148 -2.05 1.75 30.83
C ARG A 148 -1.24 0.47 30.85
N THR A 149 0.03 0.56 30.49
CA THR A 149 0.97 -0.57 30.45
C THR A 149 1.95 -0.59 31.61
N GLY A 150 1.92 0.44 32.47
CA GLY A 150 2.99 0.68 33.45
C GLY A 150 4.31 1.16 32.82
N GLN A 151 4.37 1.31 31.49
CA GLN A 151 5.48 1.93 30.76
C GLN A 151 5.10 3.32 30.27
N ASP A 152 5.65 4.36 30.91
CA ASP A 152 5.25 5.74 30.66
C ASP A 152 5.43 6.17 29.20
N MET A 153 6.57 5.84 28.59
CA MET A 153 6.82 6.14 27.20
C MET A 153 5.79 5.46 26.29
N PHE A 154 5.46 4.20 26.54
CA PHE A 154 4.50 3.47 25.71
C PHE A 154 3.10 4.08 25.82
N ASP A 155 2.61 4.32 27.05
CA ASP A 155 1.30 4.94 27.28
C ASP A 155 1.20 6.31 26.56
N ALA A 156 2.26 7.10 26.63
CA ALA A 156 2.32 8.41 25.99
C ALA A 156 2.33 8.34 24.45
N LEU A 157 3.01 7.35 23.87
CA LEU A 157 3.05 7.15 22.41
C LEU A 157 1.71 6.65 21.87
N TYR A 158 0.97 5.87 22.65
CA TYR A 158 -0.40 5.53 22.30
C TYR A 158 -1.33 6.75 22.36
N ALA A 159 -1.22 7.58 23.39
CA ALA A 159 -1.95 8.85 23.47
C ALA A 159 -1.61 9.80 22.30
N LEU A 160 -0.33 9.87 21.92
CA LEU A 160 0.15 10.58 20.73
C LEU A 160 -0.50 10.05 19.46
N THR A 161 -0.58 8.72 19.32
CA THR A 161 -1.21 8.09 18.15
C THR A 161 -2.69 8.49 18.03
N LEU A 162 -3.45 8.46 19.13
CA LEU A 162 -4.85 8.91 19.11
C LEU A 162 -5.00 10.42 18.86
N GLN A 163 -4.04 11.24 19.32
CA GLN A 163 -3.97 12.66 18.92
C GLN A 163 -3.83 12.78 17.40
N GLU A 164 -2.93 12.01 16.79
CA GLU A 164 -2.69 12.06 15.35
C GLU A 164 -3.84 11.48 14.52
N VAL A 165 -4.61 10.52 15.05
CA VAL A 165 -5.91 10.12 14.46
C VAL A 165 -6.84 11.32 14.37
N ARG A 166 -6.96 12.09 15.46
CA ARG A 166 -7.82 13.30 15.50
C ARG A 166 -7.28 14.39 14.56
N ASP A 167 -5.97 14.59 14.51
CA ASP A 167 -5.35 15.56 13.61
C ASP A 167 -5.58 15.21 12.12
N ASN A 168 -5.70 13.92 11.79
CA ASN A 168 -6.07 13.44 10.44
C ASN A 168 -7.59 13.36 10.21
N SER A 169 -8.41 13.58 11.23
CA SER A 169 -9.87 13.52 11.15
C SER A 169 -10.43 14.89 10.77
N VAL A 170 -10.75 15.08 9.49
CA VAL A 170 -11.09 16.40 8.93
C VAL A 170 -12.50 16.44 8.35
N ASP A 171 -13.10 17.63 8.32
CA ASP A 171 -14.40 17.87 7.67
C ASP A 171 -14.25 18.30 6.21
N VAL A 172 -13.05 18.74 5.82
CA VAL A 172 -12.69 19.17 4.48
C VAL A 172 -11.31 18.66 4.09
N ILE A 173 -11.14 18.32 2.82
CA ILE A 173 -9.87 17.90 2.21
C ILE A 173 -9.48 18.83 1.08
N HIS A 174 -8.22 18.81 0.66
CA HIS A 174 -7.72 19.60 -0.46
C HIS A 174 -6.47 18.97 -1.08
N ASP A 175 -6.34 19.10 -2.40
CA ASP A 175 -5.17 18.69 -3.16
C ASP A 175 -5.04 19.57 -4.40
N TYR A 176 -3.84 20.01 -4.81
CA TYR A 176 -3.70 20.88 -5.98
C TYR A 176 -4.07 20.19 -7.30
N GLY A 177 -3.99 18.87 -7.35
CA GLY A 177 -4.43 18.05 -8.46
C GLY A 177 -5.95 17.95 -8.59
N PHE A 178 -6.71 18.44 -7.60
CA PHE A 178 -8.17 18.43 -7.61
C PHE A 178 -8.75 19.81 -7.24
N ASN A 179 -9.80 20.25 -7.93
CA ASN A 179 -10.56 21.45 -7.62
C ASN A 179 -9.68 22.71 -7.46
N HIS A 180 -8.56 22.78 -8.20
CA HIS A 180 -7.56 23.86 -8.11
C HIS A 180 -7.01 24.09 -6.69
N GLY A 181 -6.97 23.05 -5.86
CA GLY A 181 -6.56 23.14 -4.45
C GLY A 181 -7.62 23.74 -3.52
N ALA A 182 -8.81 24.04 -4.00
CA ALA A 182 -9.91 24.49 -3.16
C ALA A 182 -10.50 23.32 -2.34
N SER A 183 -10.94 23.64 -1.12
CA SER A 183 -11.46 22.65 -0.18
C SER A 183 -12.67 21.89 -0.72
N VAL A 184 -12.69 20.58 -0.49
CA VAL A 184 -13.78 19.66 -0.81
C VAL A 184 -14.39 19.15 0.51
N PRO A 185 -15.69 19.35 0.76
CA PRO A 185 -16.32 18.88 1.99
C PRO A 185 -16.46 17.35 1.98
N CYS A 186 -16.18 16.73 3.11
CA CYS A 186 -16.30 15.28 3.28
C CYS A 186 -17.70 14.80 3.68
N GLY A 187 -18.64 15.72 3.87
CA GLY A 187 -20.00 15.42 4.32
C GLY A 187 -20.10 15.21 5.83
N SER A 188 -21.29 14.79 6.30
CA SER A 188 -21.55 14.55 7.72
C SER A 188 -20.69 13.40 8.26
N GLY A 189 -20.00 13.64 9.38
CA GLY A 189 -19.05 12.67 9.96
C GLY A 189 -17.63 12.78 9.40
N GLY A 190 -17.40 13.62 8.39
CA GLY A 190 -16.08 13.92 7.82
C GLY A 190 -15.37 12.72 7.20
N CYS A 191 -14.08 12.87 6.93
CA CYS A 191 -13.20 11.87 6.32
C CYS A 191 -11.82 11.90 6.99
N PHE A 192 -10.94 10.98 6.59
CA PHE A 192 -9.53 11.00 6.95
C PHE A 192 -8.69 11.63 5.84
N GLU A 193 -7.85 12.60 6.19
CA GLU A 193 -6.73 12.98 5.33
C GLU A 193 -5.51 12.10 5.60
N THR A 194 -4.69 11.89 4.58
CA THR A 194 -3.59 10.91 4.59
C THR A 194 -2.40 11.32 5.47
N GLY A 195 -2.23 12.59 5.79
CA GLY A 195 -1.20 13.05 6.73
C GLY A 195 -0.81 14.49 6.47
N ARG A 196 0.23 14.96 7.16
CA ARG A 196 0.61 16.38 7.09
C ARG A 196 0.96 16.88 5.69
N LEU A 197 1.63 16.06 4.89
CA LEU A 197 1.99 16.42 3.50
C LEU A 197 0.91 16.05 2.47
N TRP A 198 -0.15 15.37 2.89
CA TRP A 198 -1.14 14.74 2.01
C TRP A 198 -2.56 15.00 2.54
N ASN A 199 -3.13 16.15 2.18
CA ASN A 199 -4.41 16.62 2.75
C ASN A 199 -5.66 16.13 1.99
N TYR A 200 -5.60 14.93 1.41
CA TYR A 200 -6.65 14.34 0.58
C TYR A 200 -6.96 12.89 0.97
N VAL A 201 -8.04 12.35 0.42
CA VAL A 201 -8.41 10.93 0.55
C VAL A 201 -7.84 10.15 -0.64
N TRP A 202 -6.78 9.38 -0.36
CA TRP A 202 -6.17 8.47 -1.30
C TRP A 202 -6.67 7.03 -1.06
N THR A 203 -6.98 6.29 -2.12
CA THR A 203 -7.58 4.94 -2.07
C THR A 203 -6.71 4.01 -1.25
N ARG A 204 -5.41 4.01 -1.52
CA ARG A 204 -4.47 3.11 -0.86
C ARG A 204 -4.32 3.46 0.61
N ASP A 205 -4.06 4.74 0.89
CA ASP A 205 -3.83 5.27 2.23
C ASP A 205 -4.98 5.03 3.17
N THR A 206 -6.18 5.30 2.68
CA THR A 206 -7.40 5.06 3.43
C THR A 206 -7.59 3.56 3.66
N ALA A 207 -7.52 2.73 2.62
CA ALA A 207 -7.93 1.33 2.71
C ALA A 207 -7.10 0.53 3.71
N TYR A 208 -5.78 0.65 3.64
CA TYR A 208 -4.90 -0.07 4.56
C TYR A 208 -4.93 0.51 5.98
N ALA A 209 -5.13 1.83 6.16
CA ALA A 209 -5.26 2.43 7.49
C ALA A 209 -6.59 2.01 8.16
N VAL A 210 -7.67 1.91 7.38
CA VAL A 210 -8.95 1.35 7.84
C VAL A 210 -8.78 -0.09 8.30
N ASP A 211 -8.11 -0.94 7.51
CA ASP A 211 -7.80 -2.33 7.89
C ASP A 211 -6.90 -2.44 9.14
N LEU A 212 -5.92 -1.54 9.28
CA LEU A 212 -4.97 -1.57 10.39
C LEU A 212 -5.59 -1.17 11.74
N GLY A 213 -6.55 -0.23 11.76
CA GLY A 213 -7.21 0.12 13.02
C GLY A 213 -8.24 1.25 12.98
N LEU A 214 -8.31 2.05 11.90
CA LEU A 214 -9.25 3.18 11.88
C LEU A 214 -10.71 2.73 11.81
N ALA A 215 -10.99 1.54 11.26
CA ALA A 215 -12.33 0.99 11.21
C ALA A 215 -12.97 0.86 12.60
N ALA A 216 -12.17 0.50 13.62
CA ALA A 216 -12.65 0.38 15.00
C ALA A 216 -12.78 1.75 15.67
N VAL A 217 -11.80 2.64 15.47
CA VAL A 217 -11.71 3.92 16.17
C VAL A 217 -12.77 4.93 15.71
N ASP A 218 -13.00 5.04 14.40
CA ASP A 218 -14.06 5.89 13.83
C ASP A 218 -14.66 5.21 12.58
N PRO A 219 -15.63 4.29 12.78
CA PRO A 219 -16.28 3.57 11.68
C PRO A 219 -17.01 4.49 10.70
N ALA A 220 -17.61 5.59 11.18
CA ALA A 220 -18.35 6.52 10.35
C ALA A 220 -17.42 7.26 9.37
N ARG A 221 -16.28 7.74 9.87
CA ARG A 221 -15.28 8.42 9.05
C ARG A 221 -14.56 7.46 8.09
N SER A 222 -14.33 6.23 8.53
CA SER A 222 -13.81 5.14 7.68
C SER A 222 -14.77 4.85 6.53
N LEU A 223 -16.08 4.76 6.80
CA LEU A 223 -17.13 4.59 5.79
C LEU A 223 -17.11 5.72 4.76
N ASN A 224 -17.13 6.97 5.21
CA ASN A 224 -17.13 8.13 4.33
C ASN A 224 -15.87 8.18 3.45
N SER A 225 -14.70 7.89 4.02
CA SER A 225 -13.43 7.92 3.29
C SER A 225 -13.35 6.81 2.23
N LEU A 226 -13.83 5.59 2.54
CA LEU A 226 -13.93 4.51 1.55
C LEU A 226 -14.95 4.82 0.46
N VAL A 227 -16.13 5.34 0.82
CA VAL A 227 -17.20 5.68 -0.13
C VAL A 227 -16.79 6.80 -1.08
N PHE A 228 -15.96 7.74 -0.62
CA PHE A 228 -15.38 8.81 -1.45
C PHE A 228 -14.58 8.29 -2.66
N LYS A 229 -14.04 7.06 -2.57
CA LYS A 229 -13.27 6.40 -3.64
C LYS A 229 -14.10 5.42 -4.48
N LEU A 230 -15.43 5.52 -4.40
CA LEU A 230 -16.36 4.87 -5.30
C LEU A 230 -16.91 5.91 -6.28
N SER A 231 -16.92 5.59 -7.57
CA SER A 231 -17.43 6.48 -8.61
C SER A 231 -18.21 5.73 -9.67
N GLU A 232 -19.34 6.31 -10.07
CA GLU A 232 -19.98 6.00 -11.34
C GLU A 232 -19.18 6.57 -12.52
N ARG A 233 -19.53 6.11 -13.72
CA ARG A 233 -19.15 6.77 -14.98
C ARG A 233 -19.70 8.19 -15.02
N ARG A 234 -19.08 9.08 -15.79
CA ARG A 234 -19.64 10.43 -16.06
C ARG A 234 -21.05 10.38 -16.66
N ALA A 235 -21.34 9.33 -17.43
CA ALA A 235 -22.66 9.09 -18.01
C ALA A 235 -23.68 8.44 -17.03
N GLY A 236 -23.26 8.12 -15.80
CA GLY A 236 -24.05 7.41 -14.79
C GLY A 236 -23.89 5.89 -14.82
N GLY A 237 -24.10 5.25 -13.67
CA GLY A 237 -24.01 3.80 -13.47
C GLY A 237 -22.59 3.23 -13.52
N ASP A 238 -22.48 1.90 -13.46
CA ASP A 238 -21.21 1.16 -13.41
C ASP A 238 -20.29 1.70 -12.30
N ALA A 239 -20.84 1.85 -11.09
CA ALA A 239 -20.10 2.29 -9.91
C ALA A 239 -18.92 1.36 -9.66
N GLN A 240 -17.70 1.90 -9.61
CA GLN A 240 -16.47 1.14 -9.41
C GLN A 240 -15.58 1.82 -8.37
N ILE A 241 -14.64 1.05 -7.84
CA ILE A 241 -13.52 1.58 -7.07
C ILE A 241 -12.59 2.32 -8.03
N VAL A 242 -12.19 3.55 -7.70
CA VAL A 242 -11.30 4.36 -8.56
C VAL A 242 -9.83 4.22 -8.17
N GLN A 243 -8.95 4.26 -9.18
CA GLN A 243 -7.50 4.29 -9.02
C GLN A 243 -7.03 5.74 -8.88
N ASP A 244 -6.16 6.00 -7.92
CA ASP A 244 -5.52 7.32 -7.74
C ASP A 244 -4.60 7.68 -8.91
N THR A 245 -4.22 8.96 -9.03
CA THR A 245 -3.23 9.39 -10.03
C THR A 245 -1.93 8.61 -9.85
N GLY A 246 -1.23 8.25 -10.92
CA GLY A 246 -0.02 7.42 -10.79
C GLY A 246 0.70 7.17 -12.11
N THR A 247 1.60 6.19 -12.08
CA THR A 247 2.51 5.86 -13.18
C THR A 247 1.79 5.75 -14.52
N GLY A 248 2.27 6.49 -15.51
CA GLY A 248 1.83 6.40 -16.89
C GLY A 248 0.41 6.88 -17.14
N GLY A 249 -0.14 7.74 -16.28
CA GLY A 249 -1.55 8.12 -16.32
C GLY A 249 -2.45 7.16 -15.55
N SER A 250 -1.91 6.49 -14.53
CA SER A 250 -2.62 5.61 -13.60
C SER A 250 -3.16 4.34 -14.28
N TYR A 251 -4.44 4.04 -14.12
CA TYR A 251 -5.07 2.83 -14.63
C TYR A 251 -5.10 2.80 -16.16
N PRO A 252 -4.77 1.65 -16.81
CA PRO A 252 -4.49 0.32 -16.21
C PRO A 252 -3.00 0.00 -16.00
N THR A 253 -2.11 1.00 -15.95
CA THR A 253 -0.71 0.78 -15.58
C THR A 253 -0.60 0.35 -14.11
N SER A 254 -1.34 1.02 -13.23
CA SER A 254 -1.53 0.63 -11.84
C SER A 254 -2.96 0.10 -11.65
N THR A 255 -3.11 -1.01 -10.94
CA THR A 255 -4.39 -1.73 -10.74
C THR A 255 -4.66 -2.07 -9.28
N ASP A 256 -3.86 -1.54 -8.36
CA ASP A 256 -3.93 -1.80 -6.92
C ASP A 256 -5.12 -1.13 -6.22
N ARG A 257 -5.98 -0.36 -6.90
CA ARG A 257 -7.24 0.21 -6.35
C ARG A 257 -8.10 -0.81 -5.62
N VAL A 258 -8.03 -2.08 -5.99
CA VAL A 258 -8.73 -3.19 -5.34
C VAL A 258 -8.32 -3.39 -3.88
N VAL A 259 -7.22 -2.74 -3.42
CA VAL A 259 -6.88 -2.57 -2.01
C VAL A 259 -8.03 -2.10 -1.16
N TRP A 260 -8.95 -1.30 -1.73
CA TRP A 260 -10.18 -0.87 -1.10
C TRP A 260 -10.94 -2.02 -0.42
N ALA A 261 -10.88 -3.23 -0.98
CA ALA A 261 -11.49 -4.42 -0.42
C ALA A 261 -10.95 -4.83 0.96
N LEU A 262 -9.67 -4.57 1.28
CA LEU A 262 -9.13 -4.81 2.63
C LEU A 262 -9.84 -3.94 3.66
N GLY A 263 -9.80 -2.62 3.46
CA GLY A 263 -10.46 -1.66 4.35
C GLY A 263 -11.97 -1.89 4.44
N ALA A 264 -12.63 -2.19 3.31
CA ALA A 264 -14.06 -2.49 3.30
C ALA A 264 -14.41 -3.77 4.05
N SER A 265 -13.59 -4.83 3.94
CA SER A 265 -13.78 -6.07 4.69
C SER A 265 -13.71 -5.82 6.18
N GLU A 266 -12.73 -5.06 6.66
CA GLU A 266 -12.61 -4.77 8.10
C GLU A 266 -13.73 -3.86 8.58
N LEU A 267 -14.07 -2.80 7.82
CA LEU A 267 -15.18 -1.92 8.17
C LEU A 267 -16.52 -2.66 8.27
N LEU A 268 -16.81 -3.61 7.37
CA LEU A 268 -18.03 -4.42 7.42
C LEU A 268 -18.15 -5.26 8.71
N ARG A 269 -17.03 -5.59 9.35
CA ARG A 269 -17.03 -6.28 10.66
C ARG A 269 -17.26 -5.32 11.82
N GLN A 270 -16.89 -4.05 11.66
CA GLN A 270 -17.06 -3.00 12.67
C GLN A 270 -18.45 -2.33 12.63
N LEU A 271 -19.16 -2.42 11.51
CA LEU A 271 -20.54 -1.93 11.36
C LEU A 271 -21.58 -2.99 11.74
N ASP A 272 -22.77 -2.54 12.11
CA ASP A 272 -23.96 -3.36 12.29
C ASP A 272 -25.23 -2.69 11.72
N GLY A 273 -26.39 -3.34 11.89
CA GLY A 273 -27.68 -2.74 11.57
C GLY A 273 -27.85 -2.22 10.13
N PRO A 274 -28.66 -1.16 9.93
CA PRO A 274 -28.92 -0.59 8.60
C PRO A 274 -27.70 0.00 7.90
N SER A 275 -26.74 0.57 8.63
CA SER A 275 -25.53 1.16 8.05
C SER A 275 -24.64 0.09 7.43
N ARG A 276 -24.46 -1.06 8.11
CA ARG A 276 -23.77 -2.23 7.54
C ARG A 276 -24.47 -2.74 6.29
N GLN A 277 -25.80 -2.87 6.31
CA GLN A 277 -26.56 -3.37 5.16
C GLN A 277 -26.38 -2.46 3.94
N ALA A 278 -26.52 -1.14 4.13
CA ALA A 278 -26.31 -0.17 3.06
C ALA A 278 -24.88 -0.20 2.51
N PHE A 279 -23.87 -0.30 3.39
CA PHE A 279 -22.48 -0.40 2.95
C PHE A 279 -22.18 -1.72 2.24
N ARG A 280 -22.69 -2.86 2.73
CA ARG A 280 -22.57 -4.18 2.09
C ARG A 280 -23.07 -4.15 0.66
N ASP A 281 -24.27 -3.62 0.44
CA ASP A 281 -24.91 -3.61 -0.88
C ASP A 281 -24.11 -2.73 -1.86
N ARG A 282 -23.66 -1.55 -1.40
CA ARG A 282 -22.81 -0.65 -2.18
C ARG A 282 -21.42 -1.24 -2.47
N ALA A 283 -20.83 -1.93 -1.49
CA ALA A 283 -19.54 -2.60 -1.64
C ALA A 283 -19.63 -3.75 -2.66
N LEU A 284 -20.68 -4.58 -2.58
CA LEU A 284 -20.91 -5.66 -3.53
C LEU A 284 -21.09 -5.15 -4.96
N GLU A 285 -21.86 -4.08 -5.16
CA GLU A 285 -22.01 -3.44 -6.47
C GLU A 285 -20.67 -2.97 -7.03
N ALA A 286 -19.91 -2.18 -6.24
CA ALA A 286 -18.63 -1.64 -6.66
C ALA A 286 -17.61 -2.74 -6.98
N LEU A 287 -17.51 -3.76 -6.12
CA LEU A 287 -16.61 -4.90 -6.32
C LEU A 287 -16.97 -5.68 -7.58
N ARG A 288 -18.25 -6.00 -7.78
CA ARG A 288 -18.71 -6.71 -8.99
C ARG A 288 -18.33 -5.97 -10.25
N ASN A 289 -18.61 -4.67 -10.31
CA ASN A 289 -18.32 -3.85 -11.48
C ASN A 289 -16.81 -3.71 -11.74
N THR A 290 -16.00 -3.55 -10.68
CA THR A 290 -14.54 -3.50 -10.77
C THR A 290 -13.94 -4.84 -11.21
N ILE A 291 -14.37 -5.96 -10.61
CA ILE A 291 -13.88 -7.32 -10.91
C ILE A 291 -14.19 -7.69 -12.36
N GLU A 292 -15.43 -7.51 -12.82
CA GLU A 292 -15.82 -7.89 -14.18
C GLU A 292 -15.17 -6.98 -15.24
N HIS A 293 -14.85 -5.73 -14.88
CA HIS A 293 -14.00 -4.85 -15.69
C HIS A 293 -12.57 -5.40 -15.77
N ASP A 294 -11.92 -5.61 -14.63
CA ASP A 294 -10.51 -6.00 -14.57
C ASP A 294 -10.26 -7.40 -15.16
N ARG A 295 -11.24 -8.30 -15.09
CA ARG A 295 -11.22 -9.59 -15.78
C ARG A 295 -11.09 -9.49 -17.30
N GLN A 296 -11.47 -8.36 -17.90
CA GLN A 296 -11.36 -8.13 -19.34
C GLN A 296 -10.15 -7.29 -19.74
N VAL A 297 -9.68 -6.42 -18.84
CA VAL A 297 -8.66 -5.41 -19.15
C VAL A 297 -7.27 -5.82 -18.71
N VAL A 298 -7.13 -6.33 -17.47
CA VAL A 298 -5.81 -6.55 -16.85
C VAL A 298 -5.57 -7.99 -16.42
N PHE A 299 -6.59 -8.84 -16.40
CA PHE A 299 -6.41 -10.28 -16.17
C PHE A 299 -5.76 -10.97 -17.38
N ASP A 300 -4.73 -11.76 -17.10
CA ASP A 300 -4.00 -12.52 -18.10
C ASP A 300 -4.31 -14.02 -18.00
N SER A 301 -5.19 -14.48 -18.89
CA SER A 301 -5.58 -15.90 -18.93
C SER A 301 -4.44 -16.88 -19.22
N SER A 302 -3.29 -16.42 -19.73
CA SER A 302 -2.15 -17.29 -20.05
C SER A 302 -1.41 -17.80 -18.80
N ASP A 303 -1.51 -17.08 -17.69
CA ASP A 303 -0.91 -17.49 -16.42
C ASP A 303 -1.79 -17.32 -15.19
N GLY A 304 -2.99 -16.76 -15.34
CA GLY A 304 -3.96 -16.65 -14.26
C GLY A 304 -3.68 -15.48 -13.31
N LEU A 305 -2.80 -14.56 -13.68
CA LEU A 305 -2.46 -13.38 -12.88
C LEU A 305 -3.03 -12.10 -13.48
N TYR A 306 -3.11 -11.07 -12.65
CA TYR A 306 -3.46 -9.71 -13.01
C TYR A 306 -2.21 -8.88 -13.26
N ARG A 307 -2.26 -8.04 -14.29
CA ARG A 307 -1.20 -7.08 -14.61
C ARG A 307 -1.37 -5.79 -13.81
N GLY A 308 -0.26 -5.14 -13.54
CA GLY A 308 -0.19 -3.80 -12.97
C GLY A 308 0.99 -3.61 -12.01
N GLU A 309 1.25 -2.34 -11.72
CA GLU A 309 2.27 -1.87 -10.78
C GLU A 309 2.14 -2.50 -9.38
N GLN A 310 3.25 -2.58 -8.65
CA GLN A 310 3.27 -2.95 -7.24
C GLN A 310 2.47 -1.94 -6.39
N SER A 311 1.56 -2.45 -5.55
CA SER A 311 0.87 -1.64 -4.54
C SER A 311 1.87 -0.95 -3.62
N PHE A 312 1.66 0.35 -3.36
CA PHE A 312 2.48 1.26 -2.52
C PHE A 312 3.95 1.46 -2.91
N LEU A 313 4.57 0.51 -3.61
CA LEU A 313 5.94 0.59 -4.13
C LEU A 313 5.94 1.22 -5.53
N ASP A 314 5.18 2.30 -5.70
CA ASP A 314 4.82 2.93 -6.98
C ASP A 314 5.87 3.91 -7.52
N TRP A 315 6.92 4.21 -6.74
CA TRP A 315 8.10 4.89 -7.27
C TRP A 315 8.96 3.89 -8.03
N ARG A 316 8.61 3.64 -9.29
CA ARG A 316 9.26 2.67 -10.17
C ARG A 316 10.80 2.76 -10.22
N GLU A 317 11.37 3.95 -10.13
CA GLU A 317 12.83 4.16 -10.10
C GLU A 317 13.49 3.53 -8.87
N GLN A 318 12.70 3.24 -7.82
CA GLN A 318 13.13 2.67 -6.55
C GLN A 318 13.00 1.13 -6.53
N THR A 319 11.99 0.59 -7.22
CA THR A 319 11.51 -0.78 -6.99
C THR A 319 11.52 -1.66 -8.23
N TYR A 320 11.47 -1.08 -9.42
CA TYR A 320 11.57 -1.78 -10.71
C TYR A 320 13.01 -1.71 -11.28
N PRO A 321 13.31 -2.48 -12.35
CA PRO A 321 14.58 -2.33 -13.07
C PRO A 321 14.68 -0.93 -13.69
N GLY A 322 15.85 -0.29 -13.61
CA GLY A 322 16.03 1.09 -14.07
C GLY A 322 15.69 1.36 -15.55
N TRP A 323 15.70 0.33 -16.41
CA TRP A 323 15.30 0.44 -17.82
C TRP A 323 13.79 0.65 -18.02
N THR A 324 12.96 0.43 -16.98
CA THR A 324 11.51 0.67 -17.01
C THR A 324 11.12 2.09 -16.61
N ALA A 325 12.05 2.88 -16.04
CA ALA A 325 11.75 4.19 -15.44
C ALA A 325 11.09 5.17 -16.42
N THR A 326 11.48 5.11 -17.69
CA THR A 326 10.94 5.94 -18.78
C THR A 326 10.14 5.13 -19.80
N ASP A 327 10.01 3.81 -19.62
CA ASP A 327 9.24 2.90 -20.47
C ASP A 327 8.22 2.11 -19.64
N VAL A 328 7.24 2.85 -19.13
CA VAL A 328 6.34 2.37 -18.07
C VAL A 328 5.25 1.41 -18.56
N VAL A 329 5.19 1.13 -19.87
CA VAL A 329 4.35 0.06 -20.40
C VAL A 329 4.75 -1.30 -19.83
N HIS A 330 6.03 -1.47 -19.51
CA HIS A 330 6.54 -2.68 -18.87
C HIS A 330 6.04 -2.83 -17.44
N ILE A 331 5.88 -1.73 -16.70
CA ILE A 331 5.25 -1.74 -15.38
C ILE A 331 3.79 -2.14 -15.50
N GLY A 332 3.06 -1.58 -16.46
CA GLY A 332 1.67 -1.97 -16.76
C GLY A 332 1.51 -3.40 -17.29
N MET A 333 2.58 -4.03 -17.77
CA MET A 333 2.61 -5.46 -18.14
C MET A 333 3.10 -6.37 -17.02
N SER A 334 3.70 -5.80 -15.97
CA SER A 334 4.23 -6.56 -14.84
C SER A 334 3.10 -7.19 -14.02
N LYS A 335 3.43 -8.23 -13.26
CA LYS A 335 2.47 -8.98 -12.44
C LYS A 335 2.99 -9.03 -11.01
N ALA A 336 2.63 -8.03 -10.22
CA ALA A 336 3.13 -7.84 -8.87
C ALA A 336 2.40 -8.70 -7.83
N LEU A 337 3.15 -9.21 -6.83
CA LEU A 337 2.65 -10.02 -5.73
C LEU A 337 1.55 -9.30 -4.96
N GLY A 338 1.88 -8.14 -4.37
CA GLY A 338 0.93 -7.35 -3.58
C GLY A 338 -0.37 -7.09 -4.35
N THR A 339 -0.27 -6.62 -5.59
CA THR A 339 -1.43 -6.32 -6.45
C THR A 339 -2.29 -7.56 -6.73
N ASN A 340 -1.68 -8.72 -6.99
CA ASN A 340 -2.42 -9.97 -7.20
C ASN A 340 -3.07 -10.49 -5.91
N VAL A 341 -2.41 -10.33 -4.75
CA VAL A 341 -3.02 -10.65 -3.45
C VAL A 341 -4.22 -9.73 -3.19
N LEU A 342 -4.16 -8.45 -3.55
CA LEU A 342 -5.30 -7.53 -3.40
C LEU A 342 -6.46 -7.88 -4.35
N HIS A 343 -6.19 -8.34 -5.58
CA HIS A 343 -7.22 -8.89 -6.45
C HIS A 343 -7.86 -10.15 -5.84
N TYR A 344 -7.09 -11.01 -5.17
CA TYR A 344 -7.64 -12.14 -4.43
C TYR A 344 -8.59 -11.68 -3.32
N VAL A 345 -8.19 -10.69 -2.52
CA VAL A 345 -9.03 -10.11 -1.45
C VAL A 345 -10.35 -9.56 -2.02
N ALA A 346 -10.30 -8.83 -3.15
CA ALA A 346 -11.50 -8.30 -3.78
C ALA A 346 -12.46 -9.40 -4.24
N LEU A 347 -11.93 -10.48 -4.86
CA LEU A 347 -12.73 -11.64 -5.28
C LEU A 347 -13.34 -12.38 -4.08
N ASP A 348 -12.58 -12.56 -3.01
CA ASP A 348 -13.02 -13.23 -1.79
C ASP A 348 -14.12 -12.44 -1.07
N LEU A 349 -13.95 -11.12 -0.95
CA LEU A 349 -14.98 -10.24 -0.40
C LEU A 349 -16.25 -10.23 -1.26
N ALA A 350 -16.13 -10.13 -2.59
CA ALA A 350 -17.29 -10.19 -3.48
C ALA A 350 -18.05 -11.51 -3.35
N SER A 351 -17.34 -12.64 -3.22
CA SER A 351 -17.95 -13.95 -2.93
C SER A 351 -18.71 -13.96 -1.61
N THR A 352 -18.10 -13.40 -0.55
CA THR A 352 -18.70 -13.33 0.79
C THR A 352 -19.97 -12.49 0.79
N LEU A 353 -19.92 -11.28 0.22
CA LEU A 353 -21.10 -10.41 0.16
C LEU A 353 -22.19 -10.97 -0.75
N ALA A 354 -21.84 -11.62 -1.87
CA ALA A 354 -22.80 -12.31 -2.72
C ALA A 354 -23.52 -13.44 -1.96
N HIS A 355 -22.79 -14.19 -1.13
CA HIS A 355 -23.39 -15.20 -0.27
C HIS A 355 -24.38 -14.58 0.73
N GLU A 356 -24.01 -13.47 1.38
CA GLU A 356 -24.87 -12.78 2.35
C GLU A 356 -26.20 -12.30 1.75
N VAL A 357 -26.21 -11.86 0.49
CA VAL A 357 -27.44 -11.41 -0.20
C VAL A 357 -28.20 -12.54 -0.90
N GLY A 358 -27.72 -13.78 -0.81
CA GLY A 358 -28.37 -14.96 -1.40
C GLY A 358 -28.10 -15.18 -2.89
N ASP A 359 -27.10 -14.51 -3.49
CA ASP A 359 -26.67 -14.74 -4.88
C ASP A 359 -25.62 -15.87 -4.94
N SER A 360 -26.10 -17.12 -4.96
CA SER A 360 -25.22 -18.28 -5.01
C SER A 360 -24.39 -18.37 -6.29
N ALA A 361 -24.89 -17.83 -7.41
CA ALA A 361 -24.18 -17.88 -8.69
C ALA A 361 -22.98 -16.93 -8.70
N ALA A 362 -23.17 -15.70 -8.21
CA ALA A 362 -22.07 -14.75 -8.05
C ALA A 362 -21.06 -15.23 -6.99
N ARG A 363 -21.53 -15.77 -5.86
CA ARG A 363 -20.67 -16.41 -4.85
C ARG A 363 -19.75 -17.46 -5.48
N ASP A 364 -20.32 -18.45 -6.18
CA ASP A 364 -19.55 -19.57 -6.73
C ASP A 364 -18.56 -19.10 -7.82
N ARG A 365 -18.97 -18.11 -8.64
CA ARG A 365 -18.10 -17.50 -9.65
C ARG A 365 -16.90 -16.80 -9.01
N TYR A 366 -17.12 -15.93 -8.03
CA TYR A 366 -16.04 -15.16 -7.41
C TYR A 366 -15.15 -16.02 -6.52
N ARG A 367 -15.70 -17.03 -5.84
CA ARG A 367 -14.91 -18.05 -5.13
C ARG A 367 -14.00 -18.82 -6.09
N GLY A 368 -14.53 -19.32 -7.20
CA GLY A 368 -13.72 -20.04 -8.20
C GLY A 368 -12.59 -19.16 -8.75
N PHE A 369 -12.91 -17.91 -9.08
CA PHE A 369 -11.91 -16.91 -9.49
C PHE A 369 -10.83 -16.65 -8.44
N ALA A 370 -11.17 -16.59 -7.16
CA ALA A 370 -10.22 -16.41 -6.07
C ALA A 370 -9.36 -17.67 -5.87
N ASP A 371 -9.93 -18.86 -5.96
CA ASP A 371 -9.20 -20.13 -5.86
C ASP A 371 -8.16 -20.28 -6.99
N ASP A 372 -8.57 -20.01 -8.23
CA ASP A 372 -7.68 -20.05 -9.39
C ASP A 372 -6.52 -19.04 -9.25
N LEU A 373 -6.81 -17.83 -8.75
CA LEU A 373 -5.80 -16.80 -8.55
C LEU A 373 -4.82 -17.16 -7.43
N ARG A 374 -5.29 -17.70 -6.30
CA ARG A 374 -4.41 -18.20 -5.23
C ARG A 374 -3.44 -19.25 -5.77
N ASP A 375 -3.93 -20.17 -6.60
CA ASP A 375 -3.12 -21.22 -7.18
C ASP A 375 -2.13 -20.66 -8.20
N ALA A 376 -2.55 -19.70 -9.03
CA ALA A 376 -1.66 -18.99 -9.94
C ALA A 376 -0.53 -18.25 -9.21
N ILE A 377 -0.83 -17.49 -8.14
CA ILE A 377 0.18 -16.79 -7.33
C ILE A 377 1.22 -17.77 -6.79
N ARG A 378 0.78 -18.89 -6.20
CA ARG A 378 1.69 -19.94 -5.69
C ARG A 378 2.53 -20.56 -6.79
N ASN A 379 1.93 -20.89 -7.93
CA ASN A 379 2.63 -21.57 -9.01
C ASN A 379 3.62 -20.68 -9.77
N ARG A 380 3.38 -19.36 -9.79
CA ARG A 380 4.15 -18.43 -10.63
C ARG A 380 5.13 -17.55 -9.85
N LEU A 381 4.84 -17.24 -8.59
CA LEU A 381 5.65 -16.31 -7.79
C LEU A 381 6.42 -16.99 -6.66
N TRP A 382 6.05 -18.19 -6.21
CA TRP A 382 6.81 -18.88 -5.15
C TRP A 382 8.17 -19.37 -5.65
N LEU A 383 9.24 -18.96 -4.98
CA LEU A 383 10.60 -19.38 -5.28
C LEU A 383 11.08 -20.39 -4.23
N GLU A 384 11.06 -21.67 -4.60
CA GLU A 384 11.30 -22.77 -3.66
C GLU A 384 12.68 -22.73 -2.99
N GLU A 385 13.74 -22.33 -3.72
CA GLU A 385 15.10 -22.25 -3.17
C GLU A 385 15.23 -21.10 -2.13
N GLU A 386 14.58 -19.98 -2.42
CA GLU A 386 14.58 -18.79 -1.57
C GLU A 386 13.67 -18.98 -0.35
N GLY A 387 12.56 -19.72 -0.51
CA GLY A 387 11.51 -19.82 0.49
C GLY A 387 10.71 -18.52 0.65
N LEU A 388 10.60 -17.77 -0.44
CA LEU A 388 9.94 -16.47 -0.52
C LEU A 388 9.14 -16.36 -1.81
N PHE A 389 8.15 -15.48 -1.83
CA PHE A 389 7.46 -15.09 -3.05
C PHE A 389 8.22 -13.97 -3.76
N SER A 390 8.50 -14.15 -5.05
CA SER A 390 8.95 -13.09 -5.94
C SER A 390 7.97 -11.92 -5.92
N THR A 391 8.51 -10.71 -5.89
CA THR A 391 7.72 -9.48 -5.89
C THR A 391 6.99 -9.24 -7.21
N TYR A 392 7.51 -9.71 -8.35
CA TYR A 392 6.80 -9.67 -9.63
C TYR A 392 7.40 -10.57 -10.71
N VAL A 393 6.61 -10.78 -11.77
CA VAL A 393 7.11 -11.04 -13.14
C VAL A 393 7.15 -9.71 -13.88
N THR A 394 8.28 -9.36 -14.50
CA THR A 394 8.54 -7.98 -14.96
C THR A 394 7.74 -7.58 -16.21
N THR A 395 7.65 -8.44 -17.22
CA THR A 395 7.08 -8.09 -18.53
C THR A 395 6.70 -9.34 -19.34
N TRP A 396 5.89 -9.19 -20.39
CA TRP A 396 5.46 -10.30 -21.24
C TRP A 396 6.63 -11.06 -21.90
N LEU A 397 7.68 -10.35 -22.31
CA LEU A 397 8.84 -10.94 -23.01
C LEU A 397 9.85 -11.61 -22.05
N ASP A 398 9.61 -11.52 -20.74
CA ASP A 398 10.35 -12.21 -19.69
C ASP A 398 9.36 -12.77 -18.66
N PRO A 399 8.87 -14.00 -18.86
CA PRO A 399 7.90 -14.61 -17.96
C PRO A 399 8.54 -15.19 -16.68
N ALA A 400 9.85 -15.01 -16.44
CA ALA A 400 10.48 -15.46 -15.21
C ALA A 400 10.18 -14.52 -14.02
N PRO A 401 9.84 -15.07 -12.84
CA PRO A 401 9.81 -14.30 -11.61
C PRO A 401 11.23 -13.83 -11.23
N VAL A 402 11.34 -12.58 -10.77
CA VAL A 402 12.64 -12.04 -10.32
C VAL A 402 12.99 -12.51 -8.90
N ARG A 403 14.28 -12.62 -8.56
CA ARG A 403 14.71 -12.85 -7.16
C ARG A 403 14.83 -11.54 -6.38
N ARG A 404 13.69 -10.87 -6.30
CA ARG A 404 13.45 -9.62 -5.58
C ARG A 404 12.18 -9.81 -4.78
N PHE A 405 12.12 -9.25 -3.59
CA PHE A 405 11.07 -9.53 -2.62
C PHE A 405 10.57 -8.23 -2.02
N ASP A 406 9.29 -8.17 -1.68
CA ASP A 406 8.71 -7.05 -0.95
C ASP A 406 7.99 -7.54 0.32
N LEU A 407 8.12 -6.74 1.38
CA LEU A 407 7.67 -7.09 2.73
C LEU A 407 6.15 -7.10 2.84
N LEU A 408 5.47 -6.12 2.25
CA LEU A 408 4.02 -5.99 2.34
C LEU A 408 3.31 -7.12 1.60
N GLY A 409 3.68 -7.41 0.35
CA GLY A 409 3.13 -8.52 -0.42
C GLY A 409 3.37 -9.87 0.26
N SER A 410 4.54 -10.05 0.87
CA SER A 410 4.84 -11.24 1.69
C SER A 410 3.94 -11.34 2.92
N ALA A 411 3.74 -10.22 3.64
CA ALA A 411 2.83 -10.17 4.79
C ALA A 411 1.39 -10.49 4.39
N LEU A 412 0.88 -9.86 3.32
CA LEU A 412 -0.47 -10.07 2.82
C LEU A 412 -0.68 -11.51 2.33
N ALA A 413 0.31 -12.13 1.69
CA ALA A 413 0.23 -13.54 1.29
C ALA A 413 0.05 -14.47 2.50
N VAL A 414 0.68 -14.15 3.64
CA VAL A 414 0.48 -14.88 4.91
C VAL A 414 -0.90 -14.61 5.48
N LEU A 415 -1.30 -13.35 5.59
CA LEU A 415 -2.57 -12.93 6.21
C LEU A 415 -3.80 -13.42 5.46
N THR A 416 -3.72 -13.54 4.14
CA THR A 416 -4.82 -14.02 3.28
C THR A 416 -4.86 -15.54 3.12
N GLY A 417 -3.88 -16.26 3.68
CA GLY A 417 -3.75 -17.71 3.55
C GLY A 417 -3.34 -18.20 2.16
N ILE A 418 -2.87 -17.31 1.29
CA ILE A 418 -2.27 -17.70 0.00
C ILE A 418 -0.97 -18.47 0.26
N ALA A 419 -0.14 -17.98 1.18
CA ALA A 419 0.96 -18.75 1.72
C ALA A 419 0.37 -19.87 2.59
N THR A 420 0.75 -21.12 2.30
CA THR A 420 0.45 -22.24 3.20
C THR A 420 1.13 -22.03 4.56
N PRO A 421 0.68 -22.69 5.65
CA PRO A 421 1.32 -22.54 6.95
C PRO A 421 2.84 -22.79 6.95
N SER A 422 3.31 -23.78 6.18
CA SER A 422 4.75 -24.05 6.05
C SER A 422 5.49 -22.95 5.28
N GLN A 423 4.87 -22.39 4.23
CA GLN A 423 5.42 -21.24 3.52
C GLN A 423 5.45 -20.00 4.42
N ALA A 424 4.41 -19.75 5.21
CA ALA A 424 4.37 -18.63 6.16
C ALA A 424 5.53 -18.70 7.16
N THR A 425 5.77 -19.86 7.80
CA THR A 425 6.93 -20.04 8.68
C THR A 425 8.25 -19.76 7.96
N ARG A 426 8.42 -20.24 6.72
CA ARG A 426 9.64 -20.01 5.93
C ARG A 426 9.82 -18.53 5.56
N ILE A 427 8.74 -17.86 5.16
CA ILE A 427 8.75 -16.44 4.78
C ILE A 427 9.21 -15.60 5.97
N LEU A 428 8.60 -15.78 7.14
CA LEU A 428 8.95 -15.03 8.35
C LEU A 428 10.38 -15.32 8.81
N ALA A 429 10.84 -16.58 8.71
CA ALA A 429 12.19 -16.96 9.10
C ALA A 429 13.28 -16.44 8.14
N ARG A 430 12.97 -16.34 6.84
CA ARG A 430 13.97 -16.07 5.78
C ARG A 430 13.98 -14.65 5.24
N TYR A 431 12.88 -13.90 5.37
CA TYR A 431 12.88 -12.51 4.91
C TYR A 431 13.97 -11.73 5.66
N PRO A 432 14.87 -11.00 4.98
CA PRO A 432 16.02 -10.40 5.65
C PRO A 432 15.70 -9.14 6.46
N HIS A 433 16.30 -9.02 7.64
CA HIS A 433 16.22 -7.86 8.53
C HIS A 433 17.60 -7.25 8.75
N TYR A 434 17.67 -5.91 8.73
CA TYR A 434 18.84 -5.15 9.17
C TYR A 434 18.38 -3.83 9.81
N GLY A 435 19.21 -3.23 10.67
CA GLY A 435 18.86 -2.01 11.40
C GLY A 435 17.89 -2.23 12.57
N PRO A 436 16.89 -1.36 12.81
CA PRO A 436 15.90 -1.54 13.87
C PRO A 436 14.69 -2.40 13.46
N GLY A 437 14.18 -2.27 12.23
CA GLY A 437 13.03 -3.02 11.73
C GLY A 437 13.34 -3.92 10.53
N ALA A 438 12.51 -3.83 9.50
CA ALA A 438 12.57 -4.64 8.28
C ALA A 438 12.51 -3.72 7.03
N PRO A 439 13.36 -3.95 6.02
CA PRO A 439 13.30 -3.20 4.78
C PRO A 439 12.07 -3.60 3.95
N VAL A 440 11.42 -2.63 3.31
CA VAL A 440 10.21 -2.90 2.52
C VAL A 440 10.46 -3.60 1.19
N VAL A 441 11.69 -3.53 0.67
CA VAL A 441 12.15 -4.28 -0.50
C VAL A 441 13.44 -5.01 -0.20
N TRP A 442 13.71 -6.13 -0.87
CA TRP A 442 14.95 -6.88 -0.74
C TRP A 442 15.43 -7.52 -2.06
N PRO A 443 16.76 -7.58 -2.31
CA PRO A 443 17.81 -6.77 -1.67
C PRO A 443 17.70 -5.29 -2.07
N GLN A 444 18.49 -4.40 -1.49
CA GLN A 444 18.45 -2.97 -1.87
C GLN A 444 19.06 -2.74 -3.27
N GLN A 445 18.59 -1.70 -3.97
CA GLN A 445 19.15 -1.22 -5.23
C GLN A 445 20.29 -0.23 -4.96
N GLN A 446 21.40 -0.41 -5.67
CA GLN A 446 22.52 0.54 -5.61
C GLN A 446 22.15 1.85 -6.31
N LEU A 447 22.85 2.94 -5.97
CA LEU A 447 22.76 4.24 -6.65
C LEU A 447 21.32 4.77 -6.79
N THR A 448 20.50 4.52 -5.78
CA THR A 448 19.08 4.87 -5.73
C THR A 448 18.82 5.62 -4.42
N PRO A 449 18.21 6.81 -4.45
CA PRO A 449 17.93 7.58 -3.24
C PRO A 449 17.06 6.81 -2.25
N ILE A 450 17.15 7.14 -0.97
CA ILE A 450 16.35 6.48 0.06
C ILE A 450 14.88 6.94 -0.07
N TYR A 451 13.97 5.98 -0.25
CA TYR A 451 12.52 6.15 -0.09
C TYR A 451 11.88 4.77 0.12
N HIS A 452 11.36 4.10 -0.92
CA HIS A 452 11.04 2.67 -0.82
C HIS A 452 12.30 1.82 -0.80
N ASN A 453 13.27 2.11 -1.68
CA ASN A 453 14.58 1.51 -1.57
C ASN A 453 15.26 2.00 -0.28
N ARG A 454 15.83 1.08 0.49
CA ARG A 454 16.37 1.29 1.83
C ARG A 454 15.35 1.88 2.82
N GLY A 455 14.06 1.71 2.58
CA GLY A 455 13.00 2.19 3.45
C GLY A 455 12.55 1.17 4.49
N GLU A 456 12.25 1.63 5.68
CA GLU A 456 11.45 0.96 6.70
C GLU A 456 10.18 1.79 6.93
N TRP A 457 9.02 1.21 6.62
CA TRP A 457 7.73 1.91 6.70
C TRP A 457 6.91 1.34 7.87
N PRO A 458 6.54 2.15 8.88
CA PRO A 458 5.85 1.65 10.07
C PRO A 458 4.56 0.88 9.80
N PHE A 459 3.77 1.28 8.80
CA PHE A 459 2.56 0.52 8.48
C PHE A 459 2.87 -0.87 7.90
N VAL A 460 3.95 -1.01 7.12
CA VAL A 460 4.40 -2.32 6.62
C VAL A 460 4.98 -3.16 7.75
N THR A 461 5.70 -2.53 8.68
CA THR A 461 6.14 -3.14 9.94
C THR A 461 4.94 -3.68 10.73
N ALA A 462 3.81 -2.97 10.76
CA ALA A 462 2.58 -3.44 11.40
C ALA A 462 1.94 -4.64 10.67
N TYR A 463 1.87 -4.65 9.34
CA TYR A 463 1.43 -5.84 8.58
C TYR A 463 2.35 -7.03 8.79
N TRP A 464 3.67 -6.81 8.84
CA TRP A 464 4.63 -7.86 9.13
C TRP A 464 4.48 -8.40 10.56
N LEU A 465 4.17 -7.54 11.52
CA LEU A 465 3.81 -7.94 12.88
C LEU A 465 2.52 -8.78 12.92
N ARG A 466 1.48 -8.41 12.16
CA ARG A 466 0.26 -9.25 12.03
C ARG A 466 0.60 -10.62 11.42
N ALA A 467 1.44 -10.67 10.38
CA ALA A 467 1.88 -11.92 9.77
C ALA A 467 2.70 -12.78 10.76
N ALA A 468 3.54 -12.15 11.58
CA ALA A 468 4.28 -12.81 12.65
C ALA A 468 3.36 -13.38 13.72
N LYS A 469 2.30 -12.67 14.11
CA LYS A 469 1.23 -13.20 14.99
C LYS A 469 0.58 -14.44 14.39
N VAL A 470 0.15 -14.39 13.13
CA VAL A 470 -0.49 -15.53 12.44
C VAL A 470 0.43 -16.75 12.35
N ALA A 471 1.70 -16.55 12.01
CA ALA A 471 2.70 -17.61 11.94
C ALA A 471 3.32 -17.97 13.31
N ARG A 472 2.91 -17.28 14.38
CA ARG A 472 3.49 -17.30 15.72
C ARG A 472 5.01 -17.16 15.79
N ASN A 473 5.58 -16.25 14.99
CA ASN A 473 7.00 -15.89 15.04
C ASN A 473 7.23 -14.78 16.09
N ASP A 474 7.60 -15.17 17.30
CA ASP A 474 7.83 -14.27 18.44
C ASP A 474 9.04 -13.34 18.22
N THR A 475 10.12 -13.85 17.61
CA THR A 475 11.35 -13.08 17.36
C THR A 475 11.11 -11.91 16.41
N VAL A 476 10.38 -12.14 15.31
CA VAL A 476 9.98 -11.06 14.39
C VAL A 476 9.04 -10.09 15.10
N ALA A 477 8.06 -10.60 15.86
CA ALA A 477 7.09 -9.75 16.53
C ALA A 477 7.73 -8.81 17.56
N ASP A 478 8.64 -9.32 18.41
CA ASP A 478 9.41 -8.52 19.36
C ASP A 478 10.11 -7.34 18.66
N ARG A 479 10.80 -7.65 17.56
CA ARG A 479 11.54 -6.66 16.79
C ARG A 479 10.62 -5.60 16.18
N MET A 480 9.49 -5.99 15.59
CA MET A 480 8.56 -5.03 14.98
C MET A 480 7.86 -4.16 16.04
N ILE A 481 7.53 -4.70 17.22
CA ILE A 481 7.01 -3.93 18.35
C ILE A 481 8.02 -2.85 18.77
N HIS A 482 9.28 -3.23 18.96
CA HIS A 482 10.34 -2.28 19.29
C HIS A 482 10.56 -1.24 18.18
N ALA A 483 10.50 -1.62 16.90
CA ALA A 483 10.67 -0.71 15.76
C ALA A 483 9.57 0.37 15.72
N LEU A 484 8.32 -0.01 15.92
CA LEU A 484 7.17 0.92 15.97
C LEU A 484 7.28 1.89 17.15
N LEU A 485 7.57 1.39 18.35
CA LEU A 485 7.77 2.21 19.55
C LEU A 485 8.94 3.17 19.36
N ARG A 486 10.09 2.67 18.93
CA ARG A 486 11.30 3.44 18.67
C ARG A 486 11.03 4.58 17.69
N GLY A 487 10.42 4.26 16.55
CA GLY A 487 10.15 5.22 15.48
C GLY A 487 9.31 6.40 15.96
N ALA A 488 8.24 6.12 16.70
CA ALA A 488 7.39 7.16 17.29
C ALA A 488 8.11 7.92 18.42
N ALA A 489 8.86 7.23 19.29
CA ALA A 489 9.58 7.83 20.42
C ALA A 489 10.59 8.89 19.98
N VAL A 490 11.49 8.55 19.05
CA VAL A 490 12.59 9.46 18.70
C VAL A 490 12.13 10.63 17.84
N ASN A 491 11.00 10.50 17.13
CA ASN A 491 10.46 11.54 16.24
C ASN A 491 9.27 12.32 16.81
N LEU A 492 8.72 11.91 17.95
CA LEU A 492 7.51 12.49 18.53
C LEU A 492 6.29 12.50 17.58
N SER A 493 6.24 11.55 16.64
CA SER A 493 5.19 11.41 15.62
C SER A 493 5.23 10.02 14.99
N ASN A 494 4.07 9.51 14.54
CA ASN A 494 4.02 8.36 13.63
C ASN A 494 4.45 8.81 12.21
N MET A 495 5.73 8.63 11.91
CA MET A 495 6.34 9.01 10.63
C MET A 495 5.96 8.07 9.49
N GLU A 496 6.01 8.57 8.26
CA GLU A 496 5.80 7.79 7.03
C GLU A 496 6.87 6.71 6.84
N ASN A 497 8.15 7.06 7.00
CA ASN A 497 9.27 6.23 6.55
C ASN A 497 10.58 6.51 7.33
N PHE A 498 11.48 5.52 7.38
CA PHE A 498 12.83 5.62 7.94
C PHE A 498 13.88 5.00 7.02
N GLU A 499 15.13 5.43 7.11
CA GLU A 499 16.24 4.70 6.48
C GLU A 499 16.46 3.38 7.23
N ALA A 500 16.39 2.25 6.52
CA ALA A 500 16.27 0.93 7.13
C ALA A 500 17.48 0.49 7.98
N ALA A 501 18.69 1.02 7.76
CA ALA A 501 19.86 0.64 8.56
C ALA A 501 19.93 1.43 9.88
N THR A 502 19.69 2.73 9.84
CA THR A 502 19.83 3.63 10.99
C THR A 502 18.51 3.87 11.73
N GLY A 503 17.39 3.62 11.05
CA GLY A 503 16.05 4.00 11.48
C GLY A 503 15.87 5.51 11.62
N ALA A 504 16.65 6.32 10.89
CA ALA A 504 16.56 7.76 10.92
C ALA A 504 15.49 8.28 9.95
N ALA A 505 14.78 9.35 10.35
CA ALA A 505 13.81 10.03 9.49
C ALA A 505 14.47 10.83 8.34
N TRP A 506 15.79 11.00 8.38
CA TRP A 506 16.65 11.44 7.30
C TRP A 506 18.07 10.91 7.51
N GLN A 507 18.67 10.38 6.45
CA GLN A 507 20.05 9.94 6.37
C GLN A 507 20.75 10.68 5.24
N GLU A 508 21.90 11.25 5.55
CA GLU A 508 22.77 11.89 4.56
C GLU A 508 23.62 10.84 3.83
N ASP A 509 23.56 10.86 2.50
CA ASP A 509 24.27 9.98 1.57
C ASP A 509 24.43 10.64 0.18
N GLY A 510 24.69 11.96 0.15
CA GLY A 510 24.89 12.73 -1.08
C GLY A 510 23.65 12.75 -1.99
N SER A 511 23.81 12.33 -3.25
CA SER A 511 22.68 12.26 -4.19
C SER A 511 21.67 11.16 -3.85
N TYR A 512 21.99 10.29 -2.89
CA TYR A 512 21.15 9.17 -2.47
C TYR A 512 20.55 9.36 -1.06
N SER A 513 20.70 10.56 -0.49
CA SER A 513 20.09 10.94 0.80
C SER A 513 18.57 10.75 0.79
N GLY A 514 18.01 10.49 1.97
CA GLY A 514 16.57 10.35 2.16
C GLY A 514 16.22 9.73 3.52
N PRO A 515 14.95 9.37 3.80
CA PRO A 515 13.82 9.38 2.87
C PRO A 515 13.57 10.73 2.21
N VAL A 516 13.48 10.74 0.88
CA VAL A 516 13.27 11.98 0.09
C VAL A 516 11.94 12.66 0.41
N VAL A 517 10.92 11.88 0.74
CA VAL A 517 9.64 12.32 1.32
C VAL A 517 9.43 11.56 2.64
N ASN A 518 8.93 12.27 3.66
CA ASN A 518 8.62 11.70 4.97
C ASN A 518 7.64 12.60 5.73
N SER A 519 6.36 12.25 5.69
CA SER A 519 5.29 12.95 6.41
C SER A 519 5.25 12.55 7.89
N GLU A 520 4.95 13.53 8.75
CA GLU A 520 4.48 13.27 10.12
C GLU A 520 2.99 12.96 10.12
N ARG A 521 2.50 12.43 11.26
CA ARG A 521 1.12 11.96 11.46
C ARG A 521 0.59 11.20 10.25
N GLN A 522 1.45 10.36 9.67
CA GLN A 522 1.09 9.69 8.44
C GLN A 522 0.02 8.63 8.77
N LEU A 523 -1.14 8.70 8.10
CA LEU A 523 -2.35 7.93 8.42
C LEU A 523 -2.12 6.41 8.51
N TRP A 524 -1.34 5.84 7.59
CA TRP A 524 -0.94 4.43 7.62
C TRP A 524 -0.17 4.09 8.89
N SER A 525 0.83 4.90 9.22
CA SER A 525 1.73 4.66 10.35
C SER A 525 1.01 4.85 11.68
N VAL A 526 0.12 5.85 11.76
CA VAL A 526 -0.81 6.05 12.89
C VAL A 526 -1.67 4.79 13.07
N ALA A 527 -2.29 4.29 12.01
CA ALA A 527 -3.07 3.06 12.06
C ALA A 527 -2.20 1.82 12.37
N GLY A 528 -0.95 1.79 11.91
CA GLY A 528 0.00 0.72 12.21
C GLY A 528 0.33 0.63 13.70
N PHE A 529 0.50 1.77 14.38
CA PHE A 529 0.67 1.79 15.84
C PHE A 529 -0.60 1.33 16.57
N LEU A 530 -1.78 1.75 16.12
CA LEU A 530 -3.05 1.23 16.65
C LEU A 530 -3.15 -0.29 16.47
N SER A 531 -2.78 -0.81 15.31
CA SER A 531 -2.77 -2.26 15.05
C SER A 531 -1.85 -3.01 16.01
N MET A 532 -0.67 -2.47 16.32
CA MET A 532 0.23 -3.10 17.29
C MET A 532 -0.47 -3.24 18.65
N VAL A 533 -1.15 -2.20 19.12
CA VAL A 533 -1.83 -2.23 20.42
C VAL A 533 -3.10 -3.06 20.36
N HIS A 534 -4.09 -2.68 19.54
CA HIS A 534 -5.42 -3.29 19.52
C HIS A 534 -5.40 -4.72 18.99
N HIS A 535 -4.86 -4.91 17.78
CA HIS A 535 -4.94 -6.20 17.09
C HIS A 535 -3.87 -7.18 17.58
N THR A 536 -2.64 -6.72 17.86
CA THR A 536 -1.56 -7.64 18.24
C THR A 536 -1.47 -7.86 19.74
N LEU A 537 -1.21 -6.82 20.53
CA LEU A 537 -0.99 -6.99 21.97
C LEU A 537 -2.25 -7.39 22.72
N PHE A 538 -3.37 -6.69 22.49
CA PHE A 538 -4.67 -7.01 23.11
C PHE A 538 -5.47 -8.04 22.32
N GLY A 539 -5.14 -8.27 21.04
CA GLY A 539 -5.75 -9.35 20.28
C GLY A 539 -7.18 -9.11 19.85
N LEU A 540 -7.63 -7.86 19.75
CA LEU A 540 -9.02 -7.49 19.47
C LEU A 540 -9.29 -7.55 17.97
N GLU A 541 -10.13 -8.50 17.57
CA GLU A 541 -10.48 -8.76 16.16
C GLU A 541 -11.99 -8.88 16.03
N ALA A 542 -12.62 -7.96 15.29
CA ALA A 542 -14.05 -8.04 15.03
C ALA A 542 -14.36 -9.29 14.18
N ALA A 543 -15.44 -9.99 14.53
CA ALA A 543 -15.98 -11.11 13.79
C ALA A 543 -17.46 -10.88 13.45
N ASP A 544 -18.03 -11.70 12.58
CA ASP A 544 -19.40 -11.54 12.10
C ASP A 544 -20.44 -11.48 13.24
N HIS A 545 -20.19 -12.20 14.34
CA HIS A 545 -21.13 -12.35 15.47
C HIS A 545 -20.50 -12.05 16.84
N GLY A 546 -19.45 -11.24 16.89
CA GLY A 546 -18.82 -10.84 18.15
C GLY A 546 -17.39 -10.33 18.00
N LEU A 547 -16.70 -10.19 19.13
CA LEU A 547 -15.31 -9.71 19.21
C LEU A 547 -14.41 -10.85 19.66
N ARG A 548 -13.38 -11.21 18.88
CA ARG A 548 -12.36 -12.16 19.31
C ARG A 548 -11.30 -11.45 20.16
N VAL A 549 -10.79 -12.16 21.15
CA VAL A 549 -9.71 -11.73 22.03
C VAL A 549 -8.60 -12.77 22.00
N HIS A 550 -7.59 -12.50 21.17
CA HIS A 550 -6.48 -13.40 20.92
C HIS A 550 -5.14 -12.64 20.95
N PRO A 551 -4.65 -12.25 22.14
CA PRO A 551 -3.43 -11.46 22.28
C PRO A 551 -2.19 -12.24 21.85
N PHE A 552 -1.18 -11.52 21.38
CA PHE A 552 0.12 -12.08 21.04
C PHE A 552 1.24 -11.22 21.60
N ILE A 553 1.82 -11.68 22.70
CA ILE A 553 2.88 -10.98 23.43
C ILE A 553 4.11 -11.90 23.48
N PRO A 554 5.23 -11.54 22.84
CA PRO A 554 6.49 -12.27 22.98
C PRO A 554 6.95 -12.32 24.45
N ALA A 555 7.54 -13.44 24.86
CA ALA A 555 8.10 -13.64 26.19
C ALA A 555 9.20 -12.61 26.52
N THR A 556 9.94 -12.16 25.50
CA THR A 556 10.96 -11.10 25.58
C THR A 556 10.33 -9.74 25.87
N ILE A 557 9.20 -9.40 25.25
CA ILE A 557 8.44 -8.17 25.54
C ILE A 557 7.93 -8.21 26.99
N ARG A 558 7.42 -9.34 27.47
CA ARG A 558 7.01 -9.51 28.88
C ARG A 558 8.17 -9.27 29.84
N SER A 559 9.33 -9.86 29.56
CA SER A 559 10.49 -9.84 30.46
C SER A 559 11.30 -8.54 30.39
N GLY A 560 11.22 -7.82 29.27
CA GLY A 560 11.92 -6.56 29.02
C GLY A 560 10.97 -5.38 29.17
N LEU A 561 10.35 -4.97 28.04
CA LEU A 561 9.49 -3.80 27.97
C LEU A 561 8.40 -3.80 29.05
N LEU A 562 7.82 -4.93 29.43
CA LEU A 562 6.73 -4.97 30.41
C LEU A 562 7.15 -5.53 31.78
N GLY A 563 8.46 -5.61 32.06
CA GLY A 563 8.98 -6.25 33.29
C GLY A 563 8.56 -5.57 34.60
N GLY A 564 8.17 -4.29 34.55
CA GLY A 564 7.76 -3.50 35.72
C GLY A 564 6.28 -3.58 36.08
N THR A 565 5.47 -4.37 35.38
CA THR A 565 4.04 -4.51 35.68
C THR A 565 3.56 -5.96 35.60
N ASP A 566 2.45 -6.23 36.28
CA ASP A 566 1.72 -7.50 36.19
C ASP A 566 0.40 -7.37 35.42
N GLU A 567 0.02 -6.15 34.98
CA GLU A 567 -1.22 -5.91 34.26
C GLU A 567 -1.03 -4.90 33.11
N LEU A 568 -1.70 -5.12 31.99
CA LEU A 568 -1.90 -4.12 30.94
C LEU A 568 -3.38 -3.81 30.82
N VAL A 569 -3.73 -2.54 30.66
CA VAL A 569 -5.12 -2.11 30.53
C VAL A 569 -5.31 -1.27 29.28
N LEU A 570 -6.26 -1.68 28.43
CA LEU A 570 -6.81 -0.86 27.35
C LEU A 570 -8.23 -0.50 27.75
N ASN A 571 -8.47 0.75 28.11
CA ASN A 571 -9.79 1.24 28.47
C ASN A 571 -10.55 1.71 27.23
N ASP A 572 -11.88 1.58 27.29
CA ASP A 572 -12.83 2.26 26.40
C ASP A 572 -12.60 1.97 24.89
N TYR A 573 -12.15 0.77 24.53
CA TYR A 573 -12.04 0.36 23.13
C TYR A 573 -13.43 0.33 22.48
N PRO A 574 -13.65 1.05 21.37
CA PRO A 574 -14.93 1.08 20.68
C PRO A 574 -15.18 -0.20 19.87
N TYR A 575 -16.39 -0.76 19.99
CA TYR A 575 -16.85 -1.89 19.19
C TYR A 575 -18.38 -1.86 19.03
N ARG A 576 -18.91 -1.59 17.83
CA ARG A 576 -20.36 -1.58 17.51
C ARG A 576 -21.22 -0.87 18.57
N ASP A 577 -20.94 0.41 18.80
CA ASP A 577 -21.57 1.27 19.84
C ASP A 577 -21.36 0.82 21.30
N LYS A 578 -20.52 -0.18 21.55
CA LYS A 578 -20.13 -0.65 22.88
C LYS A 578 -18.72 -0.17 23.23
N GLN A 579 -18.45 -0.11 24.52
CA GLN A 579 -17.12 0.14 25.09
C GLN A 579 -16.59 -1.14 25.72
N VAL A 580 -15.36 -1.49 25.40
CA VAL A 580 -14.66 -2.67 25.93
C VAL A 580 -13.39 -2.22 26.63
N THR A 581 -13.30 -2.51 27.92
CA THR A 581 -12.08 -2.36 28.70
C THR A 581 -11.44 -3.72 28.88
N VAL A 582 -10.20 -3.88 28.44
CA VAL A 582 -9.45 -5.14 28.52
C VAL A 582 -8.35 -5.01 29.56
N VAL A 583 -8.34 -5.93 30.52
CA VAL A 583 -7.30 -6.08 31.53
C VAL A 583 -6.54 -7.37 31.25
N MET A 584 -5.29 -7.27 30.79
CA MET A 584 -4.43 -8.43 30.58
C MET A 584 -3.57 -8.67 31.82
N HIS A 585 -3.82 -9.77 32.51
CA HIS A 585 -3.05 -10.25 33.67
C HIS A 585 -1.84 -11.03 33.18
N LEU A 586 -0.64 -10.51 33.45
CA LEU A 586 0.63 -11.05 32.98
C LEU A 586 1.20 -12.07 33.98
N PRO A 587 1.86 -13.15 33.50
CA PRO A 587 2.54 -14.08 34.37
C PRO A 587 3.82 -13.45 34.94
N THR A 588 4.31 -13.93 36.10
CA THR A 588 5.56 -13.42 36.71
C THR A 588 6.81 -13.66 35.86
N SER A 589 6.78 -14.67 34.98
CA SER A 589 7.85 -14.97 34.03
C SER A 589 7.29 -15.04 32.61
N GLY A 590 8.04 -14.53 31.62
CA GLY A 590 7.65 -14.64 30.21
C GLY A 590 7.79 -16.04 29.63
N GLY A 591 8.68 -16.88 30.17
CA GLY A 591 9.01 -18.18 29.56
C GLY A 591 9.79 -18.01 28.24
N SER A 592 9.39 -18.72 27.19
CA SER A 592 9.95 -18.64 25.82
C SER A 592 8.87 -18.57 24.75
N GLY A 593 9.19 -18.10 23.55
CA GLY A 593 8.20 -17.91 22.49
C GLY A 593 7.25 -16.75 22.80
N ALA A 594 5.94 -16.98 22.65
CA ALA A 594 4.90 -16.02 23.04
C ALA A 594 4.08 -16.54 24.25
N LEU A 595 3.56 -15.60 25.04
CA LEU A 595 2.64 -15.91 26.15
C LEU A 595 1.39 -16.67 25.64
N GLN A 596 0.79 -17.45 26.53
CA GLN A 596 -0.40 -18.25 26.22
C GLN A 596 -1.62 -17.71 26.98
N VAL A 597 -2.78 -17.70 26.32
CA VAL A 597 -4.06 -17.40 26.99
C VAL A 597 -4.47 -18.60 27.83
N GLN A 598 -4.53 -18.41 29.14
CA GLN A 598 -4.97 -19.44 30.09
C GLN A 598 -6.50 -19.43 30.24
N SER A 599 -7.09 -18.26 30.38
CA SER A 599 -8.54 -18.08 30.55
C SER A 599 -8.97 -16.65 30.24
N LEU A 600 -10.26 -16.48 29.93
CA LEU A 600 -10.91 -15.21 29.65
C LEU A 600 -12.14 -15.06 30.54
N GLN A 601 -12.38 -13.85 31.02
CA GLN A 601 -13.62 -13.48 31.71
C GLN A 601 -14.25 -12.26 31.04
N LEU A 602 -15.57 -12.28 30.85
CA LEU A 602 -16.38 -11.16 30.40
C LEU A 602 -17.29 -10.74 31.54
N ASN A 603 -17.15 -9.51 32.01
CA ASN A 603 -17.94 -8.94 33.11
C ASN A 603 -17.94 -9.84 34.36
N GLY A 604 -16.77 -10.41 34.68
CA GLY A 604 -16.57 -11.32 35.82
C GLY A 604 -17.05 -12.76 35.63
N GLN A 605 -17.55 -13.12 34.45
CA GLN A 605 -18.00 -14.47 34.12
C GLN A 605 -17.01 -15.15 33.17
N ASP A 606 -16.67 -16.41 33.43
CA ASP A 606 -15.77 -17.19 32.58
C ASP A 606 -16.32 -17.34 31.15
N VAL A 607 -15.44 -17.16 30.17
CA VAL A 607 -15.72 -17.34 28.73
C VAL A 607 -15.02 -18.60 28.23
N THR A 608 -15.73 -19.40 27.43
CA THR A 608 -15.14 -20.54 26.72
C THR A 608 -14.71 -20.13 25.31
N GLY A 609 -13.46 -20.43 24.95
CA GLY A 609 -12.90 -20.02 23.66
C GLY A 609 -12.46 -18.55 23.66
N ASP A 610 -12.25 -17.99 22.47
CA ASP A 610 -11.70 -16.65 22.24
C ASP A 610 -12.74 -15.62 21.74
N LEU A 611 -13.96 -16.05 21.41
CA LEU A 611 -15.01 -15.20 20.86
C LEU A 611 -15.95 -14.70 21.97
N LEU A 612 -16.08 -13.39 22.09
CA LEU A 612 -17.10 -12.71 22.88
C LEU A 612 -18.34 -12.47 21.99
N PRO A 613 -19.41 -13.26 22.11
CA PRO A 613 -20.57 -13.12 21.22
C PRO A 613 -21.31 -11.81 21.49
N ASP A 614 -21.86 -11.20 20.43
CA ASP A 614 -22.60 -9.91 20.54
C ASP A 614 -23.71 -9.95 21.61
N THR A 615 -24.36 -11.11 21.74
CA THR A 615 -25.45 -11.34 22.71
C THR A 615 -25.01 -11.31 24.17
N ALA A 616 -23.72 -11.49 24.45
CA ALA A 616 -23.16 -11.42 25.80
C ALA A 616 -22.58 -10.03 26.14
N LEU A 617 -22.36 -9.18 25.14
CA LEU A 617 -21.76 -7.86 25.34
C LEU A 617 -22.82 -6.83 25.76
N ALA A 618 -22.60 -6.17 26.89
CA ALA A 618 -23.36 -5.01 27.35
C ALA A 618 -22.91 -3.72 26.64
N ALA A 619 -23.45 -2.56 27.04
CA ALA A 619 -23.01 -1.26 26.52
C ALA A 619 -21.57 -0.93 26.95
N GLN A 620 -21.22 -1.30 28.18
CA GLN A 620 -19.86 -1.23 28.72
C GLN A 620 -19.47 -2.62 29.20
N ASN A 621 -18.26 -3.04 28.85
CA ASN A 621 -17.77 -4.37 29.13
C ASN A 621 -16.38 -4.30 29.74
N ARG A 622 -16.10 -5.21 30.66
CA ARG A 622 -14.75 -5.53 31.10
C ARG A 622 -14.38 -6.94 30.67
N VAL A 623 -13.21 -7.09 30.08
CA VAL A 623 -12.64 -8.36 29.66
C VAL A 623 -11.33 -8.58 30.41
N ASP A 624 -11.28 -9.57 31.31
CA ASP A 624 -10.06 -9.97 31.98
C ASP A 624 -9.42 -11.15 31.24
N VAL A 625 -8.16 -10.99 30.84
CA VAL A 625 -7.38 -11.98 30.09
C VAL A 625 -6.24 -12.48 30.96
N PHE A 626 -6.27 -13.75 31.35
CA PHE A 626 -5.22 -14.34 32.17
C PHE A 626 -4.20 -15.04 31.28
N LEU A 627 -2.95 -14.57 31.31
CA LEU A 627 -1.86 -15.10 30.50
C LEU A 627 -0.93 -15.97 31.36
N SER A 628 -0.49 -17.09 30.78
CA SER A 628 0.56 -17.95 31.34
C SER A 628 1.88 -17.80 30.58
N PRO A 629 3.02 -18.18 31.18
CA PRO A 629 4.31 -18.14 30.50
C PRO A 629 4.28 -18.91 29.17
N GLY A 630 5.00 -18.43 28.18
CA GLY A 630 5.21 -19.16 26.93
C GLY A 630 6.09 -20.39 27.14
N SER A 631 5.86 -21.43 26.35
CA SER A 631 6.61 -22.70 26.41
C SER A 631 7.21 -23.12 25.08
N GLU A 632 7.09 -22.27 24.07
CA GLU A 632 7.45 -22.58 22.69
C GLU A 632 8.90 -22.17 22.44
N PRO A 633 9.65 -22.88 21.59
CA PRO A 633 10.97 -22.43 21.19
C PRO A 633 10.85 -21.11 20.41
N ASN A 634 11.81 -20.20 20.62
CA ASN A 634 11.87 -18.96 19.88
C ASN A 634 12.02 -19.26 18.38
N ALA A 635 11.25 -18.55 17.55
CA ALA A 635 11.28 -18.70 16.11
C ALA A 635 12.55 -18.07 15.50
N ASP A 636 12.94 -18.56 14.33
CA ASP A 636 14.06 -18.01 13.58
C ASP A 636 13.70 -16.65 12.94
N CYS A 637 14.72 -15.80 12.78
CA CYS A 637 14.66 -14.51 12.09
C CYS A 637 16.01 -14.26 11.39
N THR A 638 16.00 -13.93 10.09
CA THR A 638 17.23 -13.72 9.32
C THR A 638 17.78 -12.32 9.51
N MET A 639 18.82 -12.20 10.34
CA MET A 639 19.53 -10.93 10.56
C MET A 639 20.72 -10.78 9.61
N ILE A 640 20.79 -9.64 8.92
CA ILE A 640 21.88 -9.30 8.00
C ILE A 640 22.77 -8.22 8.59
N SER A 641 24.09 -8.47 8.55
CA SER A 641 25.08 -7.45 8.83
C SER A 641 25.27 -6.53 7.62
N ASN A 642 25.11 -5.22 7.82
CA ASN A 642 25.38 -4.18 6.83
C ASN A 642 26.84 -3.72 6.79
N THR A 643 27.75 -4.39 7.51
CA THR A 643 29.20 -4.07 7.50
C THR A 643 29.82 -4.23 6.11
N ASP A 644 29.33 -5.21 5.35
CA ASP A 644 29.64 -5.37 3.94
C ASP A 644 28.39 -5.00 3.13
N TRP A 645 28.49 -3.94 2.33
CA TRP A 645 27.35 -3.43 1.57
C TRP A 645 26.77 -4.50 0.62
N ARG A 646 27.58 -5.44 0.14
CA ARG A 646 27.12 -6.54 -0.75
C ARG A 646 26.12 -7.48 -0.05
N ASN A 647 26.07 -7.48 1.28
CA ASN A 647 25.08 -8.23 2.04
C ASN A 647 23.69 -7.59 1.99
N VAL A 648 23.61 -6.29 1.76
CA VAL A 648 22.34 -5.52 1.78
C VAL A 648 21.87 -5.19 0.36
N PHE A 649 22.80 -4.92 -0.56
CA PHE A 649 22.47 -4.53 -1.93
C PHE A 649 22.58 -5.71 -2.90
N GLY A 650 21.75 -5.68 -3.95
CA GLY A 650 21.92 -6.52 -5.13
C GLY A 650 22.95 -5.93 -6.09
N PRO A 651 23.57 -6.75 -6.96
CA PRO A 651 24.38 -6.24 -8.06
C PRO A 651 23.58 -5.32 -8.99
N ARG A 652 24.28 -4.43 -9.70
CA ARG A 652 23.74 -3.61 -10.78
C ARG A 652 23.24 -4.50 -11.91
N THR A 653 22.09 -4.15 -12.45
CA THR A 653 21.42 -4.86 -13.54
C THR A 653 22.35 -5.00 -14.75
N PRO A 654 22.64 -6.24 -15.20
CA PRO A 654 23.37 -6.47 -16.45
C PRO A 654 22.59 -6.00 -17.67
N THR A 655 23.26 -5.94 -18.82
CA THR A 655 22.61 -5.63 -20.10
C THR A 655 23.01 -6.62 -21.19
N ILE A 656 22.09 -6.92 -22.09
CA ILE A 656 22.38 -7.61 -23.35
C ILE A 656 22.58 -6.53 -24.41
N LYS A 657 23.75 -6.49 -25.04
CA LYS A 657 24.09 -5.51 -26.09
C LYS A 657 23.65 -5.94 -27.49
N GLY A 658 23.46 -7.24 -27.70
CA GLY A 658 23.07 -7.80 -28.98
C GLY A 658 23.01 -9.32 -28.98
N ILE A 659 22.37 -9.86 -30.01
CA ILE A 659 22.30 -11.29 -30.31
C ILE A 659 22.72 -11.46 -31.76
N ASP A 660 23.68 -12.32 -32.02
CA ASP A 660 24.21 -12.61 -33.35
C ASP A 660 24.09 -14.09 -33.68
N LEU A 661 23.70 -14.41 -34.91
CA LEU A 661 23.77 -15.78 -35.41
C LEU A 661 25.23 -16.17 -35.64
N VAL A 662 25.70 -17.22 -34.97
CA VAL A 662 27.06 -17.76 -35.13
C VAL A 662 26.99 -19.27 -35.37
N SER A 663 27.59 -19.75 -36.46
CA SER A 663 27.58 -21.18 -36.86
C SER A 663 26.21 -21.87 -36.71
N ASN A 664 25.97 -22.51 -35.58
CA ASN A 664 24.79 -23.30 -35.23
C ASN A 664 24.12 -22.82 -33.91
N GLY A 665 24.38 -21.59 -33.46
CA GLY A 665 23.85 -21.03 -32.23
C GLY A 665 23.65 -19.51 -32.28
N LEU A 666 23.05 -18.98 -31.22
CA LEU A 666 22.84 -17.54 -31.02
C LEU A 666 23.82 -17.03 -29.97
N ARG A 667 24.73 -16.15 -30.36
CA ARG A 667 25.70 -15.52 -29.44
C ARG A 667 25.09 -14.26 -28.85
N LEU A 668 24.95 -14.24 -27.53
CA LEU A 668 24.58 -13.08 -26.75
C LEU A 668 25.85 -12.30 -26.39
N SER A 669 25.83 -10.99 -26.59
CA SER A 669 26.84 -10.07 -26.05
C SER A 669 26.32 -9.48 -24.74
N VAL A 670 27.00 -9.77 -23.63
CA VAL A 670 26.57 -9.42 -22.27
C VAL A 670 27.52 -8.40 -21.67
N ASP A 671 26.99 -7.43 -20.95
CA ASP A 671 27.75 -6.39 -20.27
C ASP A 671 27.30 -6.24 -18.81
N THR A 672 28.28 -6.31 -17.91
CA THR A 672 28.11 -6.19 -16.46
C THR A 672 29.04 -5.11 -15.95
N SER A 673 28.46 -4.08 -15.34
CA SER A 673 29.22 -2.91 -14.90
C SER A 673 30.09 -3.16 -13.65
N GLU A 674 29.86 -4.27 -12.93
CA GLU A 674 30.67 -4.74 -11.80
C GLU A 674 30.96 -6.25 -11.90
N PRO A 675 31.92 -6.68 -12.74
CA PRO A 675 32.14 -8.09 -13.04
C PRO A 675 32.86 -8.87 -11.92
N GLN A 676 33.32 -8.20 -10.87
CA GLN A 676 34.02 -8.82 -9.74
C GLN A 676 33.01 -9.40 -8.75
N ASP A 677 33.31 -10.57 -8.20
CA ASP A 677 32.52 -11.25 -7.16
C ASP A 677 31.03 -11.47 -7.49
N VAL A 678 30.69 -11.46 -8.79
CA VAL A 678 29.36 -11.79 -9.29
C VAL A 678 29.39 -13.00 -10.23
N SER A 679 28.30 -13.75 -10.25
CA SER A 679 27.99 -14.75 -11.26
C SER A 679 26.78 -14.34 -12.08
N LEU A 680 26.75 -14.69 -13.37
CA LEU A 680 25.65 -14.40 -14.28
C LEU A 680 24.80 -15.65 -14.54
N ARG A 681 23.48 -15.42 -14.64
CA ARG A 681 22.46 -16.38 -15.05
C ARG A 681 21.76 -15.84 -16.29
N ILE A 682 21.54 -16.69 -17.28
CA ILE A 682 20.86 -16.35 -18.54
C ILE A 682 19.58 -17.15 -18.64
N TYR A 683 18.48 -16.45 -18.91
CA TYR A 683 17.17 -17.03 -19.17
C TYR A 683 16.84 -16.90 -20.65
N ARG A 684 16.12 -17.89 -21.18
CA ARG A 684 15.48 -17.90 -22.50
C ARG A 684 14.00 -18.18 -22.31
N ASP A 685 13.15 -17.22 -22.69
CA ASP A 685 11.69 -17.28 -22.53
C ASP A 685 11.27 -17.72 -21.11
N GLY A 686 11.95 -17.17 -20.11
CA GLY A 686 11.74 -17.43 -18.68
C GLY A 686 12.40 -18.71 -18.14
N VAL A 687 13.07 -19.51 -18.97
CA VAL A 687 13.76 -20.74 -18.55
C VAL A 687 15.26 -20.50 -18.43
N VAL A 688 15.89 -20.92 -17.33
CA VAL A 688 17.35 -20.85 -17.17
C VAL A 688 18.04 -21.74 -18.19
N VAL A 689 18.90 -21.16 -19.03
CA VAL A 689 19.68 -21.86 -20.07
C VAL A 689 21.19 -21.82 -19.83
N ALA A 690 21.65 -20.90 -18.98
CA ALA A 690 23.00 -20.90 -18.44
C ALA A 690 22.99 -20.32 -17.03
N ASP A 691 23.84 -20.86 -16.17
CA ASP A 691 23.91 -20.44 -14.78
C ASP A 691 25.36 -20.48 -14.27
N ALA A 692 25.62 -19.76 -13.18
CA ALA A 692 26.92 -19.63 -12.54
C ALA A 692 28.05 -19.23 -13.51
N LEU A 693 27.74 -18.47 -14.57
CA LEU A 693 28.75 -17.93 -15.48
C LEU A 693 29.60 -16.90 -14.72
N PRO A 694 30.92 -16.82 -14.96
CA PRO A 694 31.75 -15.78 -14.34
C PRO A 694 31.22 -14.38 -14.67
N GLY A 695 31.27 -13.44 -13.71
CA GLY A 695 30.89 -12.04 -13.94
C GLY A 695 31.65 -11.34 -15.07
N SER A 696 32.85 -11.85 -15.42
CA SER A 696 33.66 -11.43 -16.57
C SER A 696 33.17 -11.95 -17.93
N THR A 697 32.06 -12.71 -17.97
CA THR A 697 31.49 -13.23 -19.22
C THR A 697 30.95 -12.09 -20.07
N THR A 698 31.61 -11.83 -21.20
CA THR A 698 31.18 -10.83 -22.19
C THR A 698 30.39 -11.43 -23.34
N SER A 699 30.43 -12.76 -23.50
CA SER A 699 29.60 -13.45 -24.49
C SER A 699 29.27 -14.87 -24.07
N TRP A 700 28.07 -15.33 -24.45
CA TRP A 700 27.62 -16.70 -24.27
C TRP A 700 26.85 -17.13 -25.52
N THR A 701 26.93 -18.41 -25.92
CA THR A 701 26.28 -18.90 -27.15
C THR A 701 25.26 -19.98 -26.80
N ASP A 702 24.00 -19.74 -27.14
CA ASP A 702 22.92 -20.71 -27.05
C ASP A 702 22.97 -21.67 -28.25
N THR A 703 23.11 -22.96 -28.00
CA THR A 703 23.28 -23.96 -29.06
C THR A 703 22.44 -25.21 -28.76
N PRO A 704 21.71 -25.75 -29.75
CA PRO A 704 21.53 -25.23 -31.11
C PRO A 704 20.66 -23.97 -31.16
N VAL A 705 20.59 -23.29 -32.32
CA VAL A 705 19.64 -22.18 -32.54
C VAL A 705 18.22 -22.63 -32.16
N PRO A 706 17.55 -21.94 -31.22
CA PRO A 706 16.19 -22.28 -30.83
C PRO A 706 15.20 -22.10 -31.98
N SER A 707 14.13 -22.89 -31.99
CA SER A 707 13.00 -22.66 -32.91
C SER A 707 12.23 -21.42 -32.50
N GLY A 708 11.74 -20.64 -33.48
CA GLY A 708 10.94 -19.43 -33.23
C GLY A 708 11.80 -18.22 -32.86
N THR A 709 11.23 -17.29 -32.09
CA THR A 709 11.89 -16.07 -31.60
C THR A 709 12.15 -16.17 -30.09
N PRO A 710 13.34 -16.63 -29.69
CA PRO A 710 13.72 -16.66 -28.28
C PRO A 710 13.95 -15.24 -27.75
N CYS A 711 13.47 -14.97 -26.54
CA CYS A 711 13.78 -13.76 -25.77
C CYS A 711 14.70 -14.08 -24.61
N TYR A 712 15.75 -13.29 -24.42
CA TYR A 712 16.74 -13.51 -23.38
C TYR A 712 16.78 -12.38 -22.36
N VAL A 713 17.04 -12.73 -21.10
CA VAL A 713 17.41 -11.80 -20.03
C VAL A 713 18.61 -12.33 -19.26
N VAL A 714 19.36 -11.42 -18.64
CA VAL A 714 20.51 -11.74 -17.77
C VAL A 714 20.29 -11.17 -16.38
N GLU A 715 20.72 -11.93 -15.38
CA GLU A 715 20.69 -11.59 -13.97
C GLU A 715 22.09 -11.80 -13.38
N ALA A 716 22.54 -10.87 -12.54
CA ALA A 716 23.78 -10.98 -11.77
C ALA A 716 23.48 -11.33 -10.31
N THR A 717 24.38 -12.10 -9.69
CA THR A 717 24.28 -12.51 -8.29
C THR A 717 25.62 -12.32 -7.60
N PHE A 718 25.67 -11.64 -6.44
CA PHE A 718 26.88 -11.62 -5.63
C PHE A 718 27.19 -13.03 -5.10
N VAL A 719 28.40 -13.51 -5.32
CA VAL A 719 28.77 -14.91 -5.01
C VAL A 719 28.69 -15.20 -3.51
N ALA A 720 29.06 -14.23 -2.67
CA ALA A 720 29.10 -14.38 -1.21
C ALA A 720 27.73 -14.22 -0.56
N SER A 721 27.05 -13.09 -0.77
CA SER A 721 25.77 -12.78 -0.13
C SER A 721 24.57 -13.46 -0.77
N LYS A 722 24.71 -13.94 -2.01
CA LYS A 722 23.62 -14.45 -2.85
C LYS A 722 22.56 -13.41 -3.22
N ASN A 723 22.79 -12.12 -2.96
CA ASN A 723 21.89 -11.08 -3.41
C ASN A 723 21.87 -10.99 -4.94
N HIS A 724 20.66 -10.79 -5.49
CA HIS A 724 20.39 -10.79 -6.93
C HIS A 724 20.09 -9.37 -7.44
N SER A 725 20.53 -9.12 -8.67
CA SER A 725 20.15 -7.93 -9.43
C SER A 725 18.71 -8.02 -9.90
N GLN A 726 18.19 -6.93 -10.45
CA GLN A 726 17.05 -7.01 -11.35
C GLN A 726 17.43 -7.77 -12.63
N HIS A 727 16.44 -8.25 -13.40
CA HIS A 727 16.67 -8.77 -14.76
C HIS A 727 16.99 -7.62 -15.73
N SER A 728 17.86 -7.89 -16.72
CA SER A 728 18.08 -6.99 -17.86
C SER A 728 16.80 -6.77 -18.66
N ALA A 729 16.76 -5.72 -19.49
CA ALA A 729 15.71 -5.60 -20.49
C ALA A 729 15.74 -6.85 -21.42
N PRO A 730 14.59 -7.43 -21.78
CA PRO A 730 14.54 -8.59 -22.65
C PRO A 730 14.98 -8.22 -24.05
N VAL A 731 15.87 -9.04 -24.63
CA VAL A 731 16.31 -8.92 -26.03
C VAL A 731 15.92 -10.18 -26.77
N CYS A 732 15.12 -10.04 -27.82
CA CYS A 732 14.62 -11.18 -28.60
C CYS A 732 15.31 -11.28 -29.96
N TRP A 733 15.51 -12.50 -30.44
CA TRP A 733 16.07 -12.77 -31.76
C TRP A 733 14.97 -12.82 -32.82
N TRP A 734 14.76 -11.69 -33.51
CA TRP A 734 13.74 -11.56 -34.56
C TRP A 734 14.22 -11.98 -35.96
N GLY A 735 15.29 -12.78 -36.05
CA GLY A 735 15.94 -13.14 -37.30
C GLY A 735 17.11 -12.22 -37.66
N SER A 736 17.95 -12.65 -38.62
CA SER A 736 19.22 -11.98 -38.95
C SER A 736 19.06 -10.57 -39.51
N THR A 737 17.90 -10.31 -40.10
CA THR A 737 17.52 -9.02 -40.69
C THR A 737 16.29 -8.42 -40.02
N GLY A 738 15.83 -9.02 -38.91
CA GLY A 738 14.54 -8.68 -38.30
C GLY A 738 13.34 -9.16 -39.13
N GLU A 739 13.50 -10.16 -39.99
CA GLU A 739 12.48 -10.65 -40.91
C GLU A 739 11.20 -11.18 -40.22
N ARG A 740 11.23 -11.39 -38.90
CA ARG A 740 10.08 -11.75 -38.06
C ARG A 740 9.33 -10.55 -37.48
N ILE A 741 9.67 -9.33 -37.93
CA ILE A 741 8.98 -8.10 -37.59
C ILE A 741 8.33 -7.56 -38.86
N THR A 742 7.04 -7.32 -38.81
CA THR A 742 6.34 -6.54 -39.83
C THR A 742 5.84 -5.23 -39.22
N ASP A 743 6.35 -4.11 -39.73
CA ASP A 743 5.84 -2.77 -39.42
C ASP A 743 4.88 -2.30 -40.52
N ILE A 744 3.64 -1.97 -40.14
CA ILE A 744 2.65 -1.37 -41.04
C ILE A 744 2.40 0.07 -40.58
N GLY A 745 2.81 1.03 -41.40
CA GLY A 745 2.68 2.46 -41.10
C GLY A 745 1.24 2.98 -41.22
N ALA A 746 0.90 3.98 -40.41
CA ALA A 746 -0.45 4.53 -40.32
C ALA A 746 -0.97 5.16 -41.61
N SER A 747 -0.09 5.52 -42.55
CA SER A 747 -0.47 5.99 -43.88
C SER A 747 -1.17 4.93 -44.74
N SER A 748 -1.06 3.66 -44.35
CA SER A 748 -1.73 2.53 -44.98
C SER A 748 -3.03 2.13 -44.27
N PHE A 749 -3.43 2.84 -43.21
CA PHE A 749 -4.64 2.52 -42.46
C PHE A 749 -5.87 3.15 -43.12
N VAL A 750 -7.02 2.53 -42.89
CA VAL A 750 -8.34 3.16 -43.07
C VAL A 750 -8.74 3.75 -41.73
N ASN A 751 -8.92 5.07 -41.66
CA ASN A 751 -9.31 5.76 -40.43
C ASN A 751 -10.78 6.20 -40.44
N VAL A 752 -11.41 6.13 -39.28
CA VAL A 752 -12.63 6.84 -38.93
C VAL A 752 -12.27 7.73 -37.75
N GLY A 753 -12.47 9.04 -37.92
CA GLY A 753 -12.01 10.05 -36.97
C GLY A 753 -10.50 10.33 -37.06
N GLY A 754 -10.09 11.36 -36.32
CA GLY A 754 -8.74 11.92 -36.37
C GLY A 754 -8.40 12.61 -37.69
N VAL A 755 -7.31 13.37 -37.71
CA VAL A 755 -6.83 14.12 -38.88
C VAL A 755 -5.41 13.68 -39.21
N ALA A 756 -5.16 13.32 -40.47
CA ALA A 756 -3.83 12.92 -40.93
C ALA A 756 -2.81 14.03 -40.66
N SER A 757 -1.71 13.69 -40.00
CA SER A 757 -0.66 14.62 -39.59
C SER A 757 0.71 13.95 -39.69
N THR A 758 1.74 14.77 -39.87
CA THR A 758 3.14 14.39 -39.73
C THR A 758 3.85 15.20 -38.64
N ASN A 759 3.09 15.92 -37.80
CA ASN A 759 3.65 16.54 -36.60
C ASN A 759 4.30 15.45 -35.73
N HIS A 760 5.22 15.84 -34.85
CA HIS A 760 5.97 14.88 -34.02
C HIS A 760 6.81 13.86 -34.82
N GLY A 761 7.12 14.18 -36.09
CA GLY A 761 8.10 13.48 -36.92
C GLY A 761 7.65 12.14 -37.54
N ARG A 762 6.41 11.69 -37.31
CA ARG A 762 5.87 10.44 -37.88
C ARG A 762 4.45 10.66 -38.41
N PHE A 763 4.10 9.99 -39.50
CA PHE A 763 2.71 10.00 -39.99
C PHE A 763 1.80 9.30 -38.96
N HIS A 764 0.70 9.96 -38.60
CA HIS A 764 -0.32 9.45 -37.69
C HIS A 764 -1.64 10.22 -37.89
N TYR A 765 -2.66 9.89 -37.11
CA TYR A 765 -3.91 10.64 -37.07
C TYR A 765 -4.01 11.39 -35.73
N GLU A 766 -3.87 12.71 -35.76
CA GLU A 766 -4.03 13.56 -34.57
C GLU A 766 -5.48 13.58 -34.11
N THR A 767 -5.67 13.87 -32.81
CA THR A 767 -7.00 13.91 -32.18
C THR A 767 -7.81 12.61 -32.35
N TRP A 768 -7.12 11.50 -32.59
CA TRP A 768 -7.73 10.18 -32.70
C TRP A 768 -7.90 9.54 -31.32
N GLY A 769 -8.97 8.74 -31.15
CA GLY A 769 -9.24 7.98 -29.93
C GLY A 769 -10.57 8.28 -29.22
N ASP A 770 -11.36 9.23 -29.72
CA ASP A 770 -12.72 9.50 -29.24
C ASP A 770 -13.69 8.35 -29.57
N GLU A 771 -14.88 8.37 -28.96
CA GLU A 771 -15.92 7.37 -29.18
C GLU A 771 -16.27 7.23 -30.67
N GLY A 772 -16.38 5.99 -31.15
CA GLY A 772 -16.66 5.69 -32.56
C GLY A 772 -15.45 5.79 -33.50
N HIS A 773 -14.30 6.31 -33.05
CA HIS A 773 -13.08 6.34 -33.87
C HIS A 773 -12.49 4.94 -34.06
N THR A 774 -11.96 4.67 -35.26
CA THR A 774 -11.28 3.41 -35.58
C THR A 774 -10.07 3.62 -36.48
N LEU A 775 -9.02 2.82 -36.33
CA LEU A 775 -7.95 2.64 -37.32
C LEU A 775 -7.92 1.19 -37.76
N THR A 776 -7.92 0.95 -39.07
CA THR A 776 -7.96 -0.40 -39.63
C THR A 776 -6.78 -0.64 -40.57
N VAL A 777 -5.97 -1.65 -40.30
CA VAL A 777 -5.09 -2.27 -41.30
C VAL A 777 -5.97 -3.14 -42.20
N PRO A 778 -6.16 -2.78 -43.48
CA PRO A 778 -7.18 -3.41 -44.33
C PRO A 778 -6.80 -4.83 -44.79
N SER A 779 -5.52 -5.15 -44.80
CA SER A 779 -5.01 -6.45 -45.23
C SER A 779 -3.58 -6.67 -44.74
N PHE A 780 -3.35 -7.80 -44.08
CA PHE A 780 -2.05 -8.30 -43.67
C PHE A 780 -1.99 -9.82 -43.89
N VAL A 781 -0.87 -10.32 -44.41
CA VAL A 781 -0.62 -11.77 -44.55
C VAL A 781 0.66 -12.07 -43.77
N PRO A 782 0.61 -12.92 -42.73
CA PRO A 782 1.78 -13.23 -41.94
C PRO A 782 2.73 -14.12 -42.74
N SER A 783 4.04 -13.97 -42.51
CA SER A 783 5.02 -14.75 -43.27
C SER A 783 5.14 -16.18 -42.74
N HIS A 784 4.83 -16.39 -41.45
CA HIS A 784 4.77 -17.69 -40.80
C HIS A 784 3.41 -17.95 -40.14
N SER A 785 3.08 -19.23 -39.95
CA SER A 785 1.94 -19.64 -39.12
C SER A 785 2.39 -19.83 -37.69
N GLY A 786 1.59 -19.37 -36.71
CA GLY A 786 1.88 -19.54 -35.29
C GLY A 786 1.54 -18.31 -34.43
N SER A 787 2.25 -18.19 -33.32
CA SER A 787 2.06 -17.13 -32.33
C SER A 787 2.60 -15.80 -32.85
N HIS A 788 1.80 -14.75 -32.71
CA HIS A 788 2.20 -13.39 -33.04
C HIS A 788 1.82 -12.46 -31.89
N LEU A 789 2.59 -11.39 -31.71
CA LEU A 789 2.25 -10.29 -30.83
C LEU A 789 1.94 -9.06 -31.68
N ILE A 790 0.78 -8.46 -31.46
CA ILE A 790 0.45 -7.15 -32.03
C ILE A 790 0.86 -6.08 -31.02
N GLN A 791 1.66 -5.11 -31.46
CA GLN A 791 2.09 -3.95 -30.70
C GLN A 791 1.81 -2.67 -31.51
N LEU A 792 1.44 -1.59 -30.83
CA LEU A 792 1.23 -0.28 -31.44
C LEU A 792 2.43 0.61 -31.15
N ALA A 793 2.97 1.29 -32.17
CA ALA A 793 3.94 2.36 -31.97
C ALA A 793 3.19 3.68 -31.76
N TYR A 794 3.18 4.18 -30.53
CA TYR A 794 2.28 5.25 -30.11
C TYR A 794 3.03 6.45 -29.49
N GLY A 795 2.37 7.60 -29.50
CA GLY A 795 2.74 8.80 -28.74
C GLY A 795 1.57 9.21 -27.84
N ASN A 796 1.83 9.35 -26.54
CA ASN A 796 0.86 9.83 -25.56
C ASN A 796 1.49 10.92 -24.70
N GLY A 797 1.40 12.17 -25.16
CA GLY A 797 1.88 13.35 -24.44
C GLY A 797 0.82 13.98 -23.53
N ALA A 798 -0.17 13.22 -23.07
CA ALA A 798 -1.28 13.76 -22.27
C ALA A 798 -0.86 14.22 -20.85
N GLY A 799 0.27 13.75 -20.35
CA GLY A 799 0.79 14.13 -19.05
C GLY A 799 2.17 13.53 -18.75
N PRO A 800 2.66 13.72 -17.50
CA PRO A 800 3.93 13.17 -17.06
C PRO A 800 3.89 11.64 -16.93
N ILE A 801 5.07 11.00 -16.88
CA ILE A 801 5.18 9.55 -16.68
C ILE A 801 4.86 9.15 -15.22
N ASN A 802 4.99 10.03 -14.24
CA ASN A 802 4.84 9.69 -12.81
C ASN A 802 3.45 10.01 -12.22
N THR A 803 2.50 10.52 -13.00
CA THR A 803 1.16 10.87 -12.50
C THR A 803 0.12 10.95 -13.64
N GLY A 804 -1.11 11.32 -13.31
CA GLY A 804 -2.22 11.56 -14.23
C GLY A 804 -3.30 10.49 -14.21
N ILE A 805 -4.32 10.67 -15.05
CA ILE A 805 -5.54 9.83 -15.11
C ILE A 805 -5.88 9.36 -16.54
N THR A 806 -4.98 9.60 -17.50
CA THR A 806 -5.22 9.50 -18.94
C THR A 806 -4.29 8.53 -19.67
N CYS A 807 -3.96 7.40 -19.04
CA CYS A 807 -3.36 6.28 -19.78
C CYS A 807 -4.29 5.93 -20.96
N ALA A 808 -3.77 5.90 -22.18
CA ALA A 808 -4.62 5.63 -23.34
C ALA A 808 -4.88 4.13 -23.44
N VAL A 809 -6.16 3.76 -23.57
CA VAL A 809 -6.60 2.37 -23.63
C VAL A 809 -7.43 2.16 -24.89
N LYS A 810 -7.09 1.12 -25.66
CA LYS A 810 -7.82 0.74 -26.88
C LYS A 810 -7.96 -0.77 -26.98
N GLN A 811 -8.98 -1.22 -27.71
CA GLN A 811 -9.13 -2.61 -28.09
C GLN A 811 -8.50 -2.82 -29.47
N VAL A 812 -7.69 -3.87 -29.59
CA VAL A 812 -7.25 -4.41 -30.89
C VAL A 812 -8.07 -5.66 -31.18
N VAL A 813 -8.66 -5.72 -32.36
CA VAL A 813 -9.40 -6.88 -32.88
C VAL A 813 -8.73 -7.33 -34.18
N VAL A 814 -8.48 -8.63 -34.28
CA VAL A 814 -7.90 -9.24 -35.49
C VAL A 814 -8.95 -10.15 -36.13
N GLU A 815 -9.28 -9.89 -37.38
CA GLU A 815 -10.29 -10.62 -38.14
C GLU A 815 -9.68 -11.30 -39.36
N GLU A 816 -10.13 -12.51 -39.69
CA GLU A 816 -9.84 -13.10 -41.00
C GLU A 816 -10.60 -12.33 -42.10
N ALA A 817 -9.88 -11.74 -43.05
CA ALA A 817 -10.43 -10.81 -44.03
C ALA A 817 -11.50 -11.45 -44.96
N ALA A 818 -11.40 -12.75 -45.22
CA ALA A 818 -12.31 -13.48 -46.09
C ALA A 818 -13.66 -13.80 -45.43
N THR A 819 -13.66 -14.10 -44.13
CA THR A 819 -14.84 -14.57 -43.39
C THR A 819 -15.41 -13.51 -42.44
N GLY A 820 -14.63 -12.49 -42.06
CA GLY A 820 -14.96 -11.54 -41.00
C GLY A 820 -14.93 -12.16 -39.60
N SER A 821 -14.39 -13.38 -39.45
CA SER A 821 -14.32 -14.04 -38.14
C SER A 821 -13.20 -13.44 -37.30
N VAL A 822 -13.51 -13.05 -36.05
CA VAL A 822 -12.50 -12.60 -35.08
C VAL A 822 -11.63 -13.78 -34.67
N VAL A 823 -10.32 -13.68 -34.92
CA VAL A 823 -9.31 -14.69 -34.56
C VAL A 823 -8.50 -14.30 -33.32
N GLY A 824 -8.62 -13.06 -32.86
CA GLY A 824 -8.00 -12.58 -31.63
C GLY A 824 -8.49 -11.18 -31.26
N SER A 825 -8.52 -10.87 -29.97
CA SER A 825 -8.86 -9.55 -29.47
C SER A 825 -8.19 -9.32 -28.12
N GLY A 826 -7.79 -8.09 -27.82
CA GLY A 826 -7.21 -7.74 -26.53
C GLY A 826 -7.17 -6.24 -26.29
N ILE A 827 -6.99 -5.87 -25.03
CA ILE A 827 -6.78 -4.49 -24.62
C ILE A 827 -5.30 -4.13 -24.72
N VAL A 828 -5.03 -2.96 -25.27
CA VAL A 828 -3.72 -2.36 -25.38
C VAL A 828 -3.68 -1.12 -24.49
N LEU A 829 -2.65 -1.04 -23.64
CA LEU A 829 -2.34 0.13 -22.84
C LEU A 829 -1.21 0.92 -23.49
N MET A 830 -1.37 2.24 -23.48
CA MET A 830 -0.48 3.24 -24.06
C MET A 830 -0.29 4.36 -23.03
N PRO A 831 0.56 4.14 -22.02
CA PRO A 831 0.77 5.08 -20.92
C PRO A 831 1.34 6.44 -21.37
N HIS A 832 1.35 7.43 -20.48
CA HIS A 832 2.00 8.71 -20.74
C HIS A 832 3.49 8.56 -21.09
N LEU A 833 3.98 9.43 -21.97
CA LEU A 833 5.37 9.52 -22.43
C LEU A 833 5.99 10.92 -22.22
N GLU A 834 5.37 11.76 -21.39
CA GLU A 834 5.68 13.20 -21.15
C GLU A 834 5.47 14.13 -22.36
N SER A 835 5.78 13.68 -23.57
CA SER A 835 5.70 14.47 -24.79
C SER A 835 5.08 13.69 -25.94
N TRP A 836 4.36 14.38 -26.81
CA TRP A 836 3.85 13.84 -28.07
C TRP A 836 4.96 13.55 -29.09
N ASP A 837 6.15 14.14 -28.92
CA ASP A 837 7.35 13.86 -29.73
C ASP A 837 8.02 12.52 -29.37
N HIS A 838 7.69 11.95 -28.20
CA HIS A 838 8.19 10.67 -27.78
C HIS A 838 7.30 9.55 -28.32
N TRP A 839 7.94 8.50 -28.85
CA TRP A 839 7.25 7.35 -29.41
C TRP A 839 7.75 6.06 -28.76
N ALA A 840 6.82 5.26 -28.24
CA ALA A 840 7.11 3.99 -27.58
C ALA A 840 6.25 2.85 -28.15
N GLY A 841 6.55 1.62 -27.72
CA GLY A 841 5.73 0.44 -28.02
C GLY A 841 4.66 0.25 -26.95
N SER A 842 3.44 -0.08 -27.35
CA SER A 842 2.36 -0.41 -26.42
C SER A 842 2.55 -1.79 -25.76
N SER A 843 1.61 -2.18 -24.89
CA SER A 843 1.48 -3.59 -24.50
C SER A 843 1.10 -4.47 -25.69
N PHE A 844 1.22 -5.79 -25.50
CA PHE A 844 1.00 -6.78 -26.56
C PHE A 844 -0.41 -7.36 -26.54
N VAL A 845 -0.94 -7.62 -27.74
CA VAL A 845 -2.09 -8.52 -27.94
C VAL A 845 -1.60 -9.80 -28.62
N PRO A 846 -1.57 -10.94 -27.91
CA PRO A 846 -1.18 -12.22 -28.49
C PRO A 846 -2.30 -12.77 -29.39
N VAL A 847 -1.93 -13.26 -30.57
CA VAL A 847 -2.85 -13.85 -31.55
C VAL A 847 -2.22 -15.06 -32.24
N GLN A 848 -3.06 -15.96 -32.77
CA GLN A 848 -2.62 -17.10 -33.57
C GLN A 848 -3.00 -16.87 -35.03
N LEU A 849 -2.00 -16.77 -35.92
CA LEU A 849 -2.21 -16.45 -37.33
C LEU A 849 -1.67 -17.54 -38.25
N GLN A 850 -2.19 -17.61 -39.48
CA GLN A 850 -1.81 -18.58 -40.50
C GLN A 850 -1.32 -17.86 -41.76
N SER A 851 -0.17 -18.27 -42.28
CA SER A 851 0.49 -17.63 -43.44
C SER A 851 -0.27 -17.77 -44.76
N ALA A 852 -1.24 -18.67 -44.84
CA ALA A 852 -2.12 -18.81 -46.00
C ALA A 852 -3.37 -17.90 -45.96
N LYS A 853 -3.56 -17.15 -44.85
CA LYS A 853 -4.74 -16.32 -44.62
C LYS A 853 -4.40 -14.84 -44.61
N THR A 854 -5.38 -14.02 -44.97
CA THR A 854 -5.30 -12.56 -44.89
C THR A 854 -6.12 -12.08 -43.70
N TYR A 855 -5.59 -11.10 -42.98
CA TYR A 855 -6.18 -10.55 -41.76
C TYR A 855 -6.40 -9.06 -41.86
N ARG A 856 -7.42 -8.57 -41.14
CA ARG A 856 -7.65 -7.17 -40.81
C ARG A 856 -7.31 -6.95 -39.35
N ILE A 857 -6.68 -5.82 -39.03
CA ILE A 857 -6.38 -5.42 -37.65
C ILE A 857 -7.11 -4.13 -37.40
N ILE A 858 -8.04 -4.12 -36.45
CA ILE A 858 -8.91 -2.98 -36.11
C ILE A 858 -8.54 -2.50 -34.72
N ILE A 859 -8.21 -1.22 -34.60
CA ILE A 859 -7.92 -0.53 -33.34
C ILE A 859 -9.09 0.42 -33.08
N ARG A 860 -9.72 0.31 -31.91
CA ARG A 860 -10.92 1.09 -31.57
C ARG A 860 -11.06 1.32 -30.06
N GLY A 861 -11.90 2.27 -29.69
CA GLY A 861 -12.45 2.35 -28.32
C GLY A 861 -13.45 1.22 -28.03
N GLY A 862 -14.01 1.22 -26.83
CA GLY A 862 -15.03 0.25 -26.41
C GLY A 862 -15.40 0.44 -24.95
N GLU A 863 -16.47 -0.22 -24.51
CA GLU A 863 -17.03 -0.09 -23.15
C GLU A 863 -16.00 -0.33 -22.04
N ARG A 864 -15.02 -1.21 -22.27
CA ARG A 864 -13.96 -1.54 -21.30
C ARG A 864 -12.60 -0.95 -21.67
N ALA A 865 -12.49 -0.24 -22.79
CA ALA A 865 -11.24 0.36 -23.24
C ALA A 865 -11.16 1.83 -22.79
N ILE A 866 -11.12 2.03 -21.47
CA ILE A 866 -11.29 3.32 -20.81
C ILE A 866 -10.27 3.51 -19.68
N ASN A 867 -10.14 4.73 -19.18
CA ASN A 867 -9.20 5.09 -18.12
C ASN A 867 -9.91 5.86 -16.99
N MET A 868 -9.16 6.44 -16.06
CA MET A 868 -9.73 7.14 -14.91
C MET A 868 -10.53 8.38 -15.29
N SER A 869 -10.22 9.04 -16.41
CA SER A 869 -10.98 10.21 -16.88
C SER A 869 -12.45 9.93 -17.20
N SER A 870 -12.86 8.66 -17.39
CA SER A 870 -14.24 8.27 -17.68
C SER A 870 -15.16 8.25 -16.43
N PHE A 871 -14.63 8.50 -15.23
CA PHE A 871 -15.38 8.48 -13.96
C PHE A 871 -15.71 9.87 -13.43
N ALA A 872 -16.88 10.02 -12.82
CA ALA A 872 -17.36 11.29 -12.27
C ALA A 872 -16.46 11.85 -11.15
N HIS A 873 -15.81 10.99 -10.36
CA HIS A 873 -14.83 11.40 -9.34
C HIS A 873 -13.73 12.31 -9.89
N PHE A 874 -13.33 12.11 -11.16
CA PHE A 874 -12.28 12.90 -11.79
C PHE A 874 -12.79 14.11 -12.55
N GLU A 875 -14.08 14.44 -12.50
CA GLU A 875 -14.58 15.72 -13.04
C GLU A 875 -13.87 16.92 -12.40
N ALA A 876 -13.57 16.82 -11.11
CA ALA A 876 -12.83 17.83 -10.36
C ALA A 876 -11.30 17.74 -10.54
N TYR A 877 -10.77 16.84 -11.36
CA TYR A 877 -9.33 16.73 -11.55
C TYR A 877 -8.79 17.94 -12.32
N THR A 878 -7.74 18.57 -11.79
CA THR A 878 -7.11 19.79 -12.32
C THR A 878 -5.61 19.62 -12.54
N GLY A 879 -5.05 18.46 -12.20
CA GLY A 879 -3.62 18.15 -12.37
C GLY A 879 -3.16 17.86 -13.81
N GLY A 880 -4.08 17.83 -14.78
CA GLY A 880 -3.79 17.47 -16.17
C GLY A 880 -5.03 17.35 -17.04
N LEU A 881 -4.91 16.66 -18.17
CA LEU A 881 -6.03 16.36 -19.07
C LEU A 881 -6.99 15.32 -18.47
N GLY A 882 -8.20 15.22 -19.00
CA GLY A 882 -9.19 14.21 -18.59
C GLY A 882 -10.08 14.61 -17.41
N GLY A 883 -9.88 15.80 -16.85
CA GLY A 883 -10.61 16.31 -15.69
C GLY A 883 -11.80 17.20 -16.05
N GLU A 884 -11.74 18.48 -15.67
CA GLU A 884 -12.77 19.50 -15.98
C GLU A 884 -13.01 19.66 -17.49
N SER A 885 -12.01 19.34 -18.31
CA SER A 885 -12.08 19.39 -19.78
C SER A 885 -12.86 18.22 -20.42
N GLY A 886 -13.36 17.29 -19.61
CA GLY A 886 -14.06 16.08 -20.05
C GLY A 886 -13.13 14.87 -20.15
N GLU A 887 -13.71 13.73 -20.50
CA GLU A 887 -12.98 12.47 -20.69
C GLU A 887 -11.88 12.63 -21.76
N PHE A 888 -10.72 12.00 -21.51
CA PHE A 888 -9.59 12.02 -22.44
C PHE A 888 -8.97 10.63 -22.57
N ASN A 889 -9.11 10.06 -23.77
CA ASN A 889 -8.52 8.77 -24.13
C ASN A 889 -7.91 8.81 -25.54
N ARG A 890 -7.41 9.98 -25.96
CA ARG A 890 -6.80 10.20 -27.28
C ARG A 890 -5.33 9.78 -27.29
N VAL A 891 -4.85 9.33 -28.45
CA VAL A 891 -3.48 8.84 -28.62
C VAL A 891 -3.06 8.93 -30.09
N ASN A 892 -1.77 9.17 -30.35
CA ASN A 892 -1.20 9.11 -31.69
C ASN A 892 -0.67 7.71 -31.96
N ILE A 893 -1.06 7.08 -33.08
CA ILE A 893 -0.55 5.77 -33.49
C ILE A 893 0.12 5.92 -34.85
N SER A 894 1.41 5.57 -34.91
CA SER A 894 2.20 5.66 -36.14
C SER A 894 2.34 4.34 -36.87
N HIS A 895 2.37 3.21 -36.16
CA HIS A 895 2.55 1.88 -36.75
C HIS A 895 1.80 0.81 -35.97
N VAL A 896 1.43 -0.25 -36.67
CA VAL A 896 1.14 -1.57 -36.10
C VAL A 896 2.36 -2.45 -36.36
N ARG A 897 2.96 -2.96 -35.29
CA ARG A 897 4.03 -3.95 -35.30
C ARG A 897 3.44 -5.33 -35.08
N ILE A 898 3.69 -6.23 -36.02
CA ILE A 898 3.41 -7.66 -35.86
C ILE A 898 4.74 -8.37 -35.63
N LEU A 899 4.85 -9.01 -34.46
CA LEU A 899 6.05 -9.70 -34.01
C LEU A 899 5.79 -11.21 -34.02
N GLU A 900 6.50 -11.97 -34.84
CA GLU A 900 6.31 -13.43 -34.94
C GLU A 900 7.11 -14.13 -33.82
N LYS A 901 6.42 -14.84 -32.91
CA LYS A 901 7.03 -15.49 -31.73
C LYS A 901 7.43 -16.95 -31.97
#